data_AF-A0A2V7M2E2-F1
#
_entry.id   AF-A0A2V7M2E2-F1
#
_cell.length_a   1.000
_cell.length_b   1.000
_cell.length_c   1.000
_cell.angle_alpha   90.00
_cell.angle_beta   90.00
_cell.angle_gamma   90.00
#
_symmetry.space_group_name_H-M   'P 1'
#
loop_
_entity.id
_entity.type
_entity.pdbx_description
1 polymer ?
#
loop_
_entity_poly.entity_id
_entity_poly.type
_entity_poly.pdbx_seq_one_letter_code
_entity_poly.pdbx_strand_id
1 'polypeptide(L)'
;VTHRIPRGAKTLHLDIPLPEARRWSLDDPFLHEVVVSVGGGGLAQDRVQTYFGMRTIGVVDLPGTTYRYVALNGAPVYLQLALDQAYHPEGYYTFPSDSVLRDEILRARQIGLNGLREHIKIEAPRKLYWADRLGMLIMADVPNWWGPPDSAAFREHDAALRGMIARDYNHPSVFAWILFNETWGLETKVDGQDRYLPATERRVARDYRLAKSLDPTRLVEDNSVCCGSGHTETDLNTWHEYLPGWRWEAHVERLSDSTFPGSTWNFRSPWRQARQPMCNSEFGNVWGYAGSTGDVDWSWDYHRAINAFRRHAKLCGWLYTEHHDVINEWNGYWRYDRSWKETGLGDIVAGMSLRDLHAPLYIAVGDPELSRTVRPGEHVEVPLYASFLTGSKAFGDSLTLRAELYGWNSLGERRTWDTTVTRVPYRPWMSRALPPLAVTMPSEPATVVLATRLMDAKDSVLQRNFTTFVVEGTVADRPNVRVARVPATAVRDGHWTLKQWTVLGDRKLNGAGSGFFEYRIPWPAGLAVNDVASATFLVEASAKRLNGKDRDSTAADNGDYMRGGGFHDPSRNPNSYPMTGATKFRSAVSVRVNGQPAGRWELPDDPADSRGILSWHAQPHDGHLYEAGSYGELLRVPISADALREGARTGEMVVRLEVDAALPGGLAIYGAHFGRYPVDPSVVFVLRDTSQATPRVTRAPFGRLPDGRSVELFTLSNAHGIEVQVITYGGIITSIRTPDRAGRLDDIVLGFDSLAGYLKNVPYFGAIVGRYANRIRNAQFTLDGTTYHLAKNIGENTLHGGVRGFDRVLWTGEPFQTDSGSGVTLQYTSRDGEEGYPGTLVTRVTYTLTPRDELVVDYEATTDKATPLNLSQHTYWNLHGTTGGGGTILDHV
;
A
#
# COMPACT_ATOMS: atom_id res chain seq x y z
N VAL A 1 43.65 -3.52 32.49
CA VAL A 1 44.90 -2.77 32.66
C VAL A 1 44.89 -2.11 34.03
N THR A 2 45.98 -2.13 34.79
CA THR A 2 46.05 -1.55 36.15
C THR A 2 47.17 -0.51 36.20
N HIS A 3 46.89 0.67 36.75
CA HIS A 3 47.86 1.77 36.88
C HIS A 3 47.86 2.34 38.30
N ARG A 4 49.03 2.83 38.74
CA ARG A 4 49.16 3.59 39.99
C ARG A 4 48.83 5.05 39.73
N ILE A 5 47.96 5.63 40.57
CA ILE A 5 47.52 7.01 40.46
C ILE A 5 48.32 7.85 41.48
N PRO A 6 48.99 8.95 41.06
CA PRO A 6 49.64 9.86 41.99
C PRO A 6 48.64 10.47 42.99
N ARG A 7 49.04 10.62 44.25
CA ARG A 7 48.20 11.26 45.28
C ARG A 7 47.85 12.69 44.85
N GLY A 8 46.56 13.02 44.89
CA GLY A 8 46.06 14.36 44.53
C GLY A 8 45.84 14.59 43.02
N ALA A 9 46.13 13.60 42.17
CA ALA A 9 45.79 13.68 40.75
C ALA A 9 44.26 13.73 40.55
N LYS A 10 43.81 14.66 39.71
CA LYS A 10 42.39 14.82 39.32
C LYS A 10 42.08 14.26 37.93
N THR A 11 43.11 14.08 37.10
CA THR A 11 42.99 13.57 35.73
C THR A 11 44.10 12.56 35.49
N LEU A 12 43.76 11.47 34.80
CA LEU A 12 44.71 10.44 34.35
C LEU A 12 44.40 10.11 32.89
N HIS A 13 45.44 10.04 32.06
CA HIS A 13 45.34 9.57 30.68
C HIS A 13 45.97 8.18 30.59
N LEU A 14 45.26 7.25 29.97
CA LEU A 14 45.68 5.87 29.77
C LEU A 14 45.52 5.50 28.31
N ASP A 15 46.62 5.08 27.68
CA ASP A 15 46.58 4.56 26.32
C ASP A 15 46.43 3.04 26.38
N ILE A 16 45.29 2.54 25.91
CA ILE A 16 44.98 1.10 25.88
C ILE A 16 44.97 0.66 24.41
N PRO A 17 45.95 -0.12 23.94
CA PRO A 17 45.95 -0.62 22.57
C PRO A 17 44.83 -1.65 22.40
N LEU A 18 44.04 -1.49 21.33
CA LEU A 18 42.98 -2.41 20.94
C LEU A 18 43.28 -2.94 19.53
N PRO A 19 44.18 -3.94 19.40
CA PRO A 19 44.47 -4.55 18.11
C PRO A 19 43.19 -5.19 17.56
N GLU A 20 42.92 -5.00 16.26
CA GLU A 20 41.77 -5.59 15.56
C GLU A 20 40.40 -5.23 16.17
N ALA A 21 40.27 -4.02 16.73
CA ALA A 21 39.01 -3.57 17.30
C ALA A 21 37.84 -3.66 16.29
N ARG A 22 36.81 -4.43 16.63
CA ARG A 22 35.56 -4.50 15.88
C ARG A 22 34.95 -3.11 15.77
N ARG A 23 34.63 -2.70 14.55
CA ARG A 23 34.16 -1.35 14.26
C ARG A 23 32.65 -1.24 14.41
N TRP A 24 32.19 -0.12 14.97
CA TRP A 24 30.80 0.25 14.98
C TRP A 24 30.36 0.67 13.57
N SER A 25 29.20 0.20 13.14
CA SER A 25 28.53 0.57 11.89
C SER A 25 27.01 0.46 12.05
N LEU A 26 26.24 0.84 11.02
CA LEU A 26 24.78 0.77 11.04
C LEU A 26 24.25 -0.67 11.04
N ASP A 27 24.95 -1.57 10.33
CA ASP A 27 24.59 -2.99 10.24
C ASP A 27 25.19 -3.81 11.41
N ASP A 28 26.33 -3.36 11.92
CA ASP A 28 27.03 -3.95 13.06
C ASP A 28 27.36 -2.88 14.12
N PRO A 29 26.37 -2.46 14.96
CA PRO A 29 26.55 -1.42 15.96
C PRO A 29 27.28 -1.94 17.21
N PHE A 30 28.45 -2.55 17.01
CA PHE A 30 29.22 -3.16 18.09
C PHE A 30 29.79 -2.09 19.04
N LEU A 31 29.60 -2.33 20.34
CA LEU A 31 30.11 -1.47 21.42
C LEU A 31 31.07 -2.26 22.31
N HIS A 32 32.21 -1.64 22.62
CA HIS A 32 33.18 -2.17 23.56
C HIS A 32 32.78 -1.73 24.96
N GLU A 33 32.55 -2.67 25.87
CA GLU A 33 32.24 -2.38 27.27
C GLU A 33 33.51 -2.07 28.05
N VAL A 34 33.42 -1.04 28.91
CA VAL A 34 34.52 -0.59 29.75
C VAL A 34 34.08 -0.56 31.19
N VAL A 35 34.88 -1.18 32.05
CA VAL A 35 34.76 -1.05 33.49
C VAL A 35 36.02 -0.35 33.99
N VAL A 36 35.84 0.85 34.53
CA VAL A 36 36.89 1.58 35.23
C VAL A 36 36.64 1.43 36.72
N SER A 37 37.68 1.12 37.49
CA SER A 37 37.59 1.09 38.94
C SER A 37 38.82 1.72 39.57
N VAL A 38 38.59 2.53 40.59
CA VAL A 38 39.64 3.18 41.37
C VAL A 38 39.53 2.69 42.81
N GLY A 39 40.63 2.20 43.37
CA GLY A 39 40.68 1.64 44.72
C GLY A 39 42.12 1.34 45.17
N GLY A 40 42.28 0.91 46.42
CA GLY A 40 43.59 0.60 47.01
C GLY A 40 43.50 0.27 48.50
N GLY A 41 44.64 -0.01 49.15
CA GLY A 41 44.69 -0.41 50.56
C GLY A 41 44.05 0.63 51.48
N GLY A 42 42.88 0.29 52.05
CA GLY A 42 42.11 1.16 52.96
C GLY A 42 41.16 2.14 52.28
N LEU A 43 41.01 2.12 50.95
CA LEU A 43 40.08 2.99 50.20
C LEU A 43 38.87 2.18 49.70
N ALA A 44 37.67 2.76 49.81
CA ALA A 44 36.49 2.22 49.16
C ALA A 44 36.68 2.23 47.63
N GLN A 45 36.27 1.15 46.97
CA GLN A 45 36.34 1.05 45.51
C GLN A 45 35.25 1.91 44.89
N ASP A 46 35.64 2.83 44.01
CA ASP A 46 34.73 3.52 43.11
C ASP A 46 34.76 2.83 41.73
N ARG A 47 33.60 2.69 41.08
CA ARG A 47 33.45 1.90 39.85
C ARG A 47 32.47 2.56 38.90
N VAL A 48 32.90 2.72 37.65
CA VAL A 48 32.08 3.19 36.53
C VAL A 48 32.04 2.10 35.46
N GLN A 49 30.85 1.85 34.92
CA GLN A 49 30.63 1.02 33.74
C GLN A 49 30.15 1.92 32.60
N THR A 50 30.78 1.80 31.44
CA THR A 50 30.46 2.58 30.24
C THR A 50 30.77 1.76 28.99
N TYR A 51 30.61 2.35 27.81
CA TYR A 51 30.92 1.75 26.53
C TYR A 51 31.49 2.79 25.56
N PHE A 52 32.05 2.33 24.44
CA PHE A 52 32.39 3.17 23.29
C PHE A 52 32.29 2.36 21.99
N GLY A 53 32.14 3.03 20.85
CA GLY A 53 32.17 2.41 19.53
C GLY A 53 33.38 2.87 18.72
N MET A 54 34.11 1.92 18.12
CA MET A 54 35.27 2.23 17.26
C MET A 54 34.82 2.48 15.83
N ARG A 55 34.94 3.71 15.34
CA ARG A 55 34.55 4.07 13.97
C ARG A 55 35.19 5.39 13.56
N THR A 56 35.27 5.63 12.27
CA THR A 56 35.65 6.93 11.70
C THR A 56 34.47 7.58 10.99
N ILE A 57 34.32 8.89 11.18
CA ILE A 57 33.46 9.76 10.39
C ILE A 57 34.36 10.66 9.54
N GLY A 58 33.98 10.90 8.29
CA GLY A 58 34.70 11.81 7.40
C GLY A 58 33.90 12.11 6.14
N VAL A 59 34.60 12.59 5.12
CA VAL A 59 34.01 12.83 3.79
C VAL A 59 34.90 12.16 2.75
N VAL A 60 34.32 11.42 1.81
CA VAL A 60 35.02 10.74 0.71
C VAL A 60 34.39 11.07 -0.63
N ASP A 61 35.10 10.77 -1.72
CA ASP A 61 34.52 10.84 -3.06
C ASP A 61 33.66 9.59 -3.26
N LEU A 62 32.46 9.77 -3.80
CA LEU A 62 31.63 8.67 -4.27
C LEU A 62 32.40 7.94 -5.38
N PRO A 63 32.67 6.63 -5.25
CA PRO A 63 33.56 5.91 -6.16
C PRO A 63 33.22 6.12 -7.64
N GLY A 64 34.23 6.47 -8.44
CA GLY A 64 34.07 6.76 -9.87
C GLY A 64 33.60 8.17 -10.20
N THR A 65 33.44 9.05 -9.21
CA THR A 65 33.04 10.45 -9.37
C THR A 65 33.95 11.38 -8.54
N THR A 66 33.72 12.69 -8.63
CA THR A 66 34.31 13.69 -7.73
C THR A 66 33.32 14.21 -6.68
N TYR A 67 32.14 13.58 -6.59
CA TYR A 67 31.05 14.01 -5.70
C TYR A 67 31.35 13.60 -4.27
N ARG A 68 31.07 14.50 -3.32
CA ARG A 68 31.49 14.36 -1.93
C ARG A 68 30.34 13.82 -1.09
N TYR A 69 30.61 12.78 -0.31
CA TYR A 69 29.65 12.11 0.55
C TYR A 69 30.22 11.99 1.96
N VAL A 70 29.35 12.10 2.96
CA VAL A 70 29.69 11.70 4.33
C VAL A 70 30.07 10.21 4.33
N ALA A 71 31.09 9.87 5.10
CA ALA A 71 31.66 8.53 5.15
C ALA A 71 31.68 7.98 6.56
N LEU A 72 31.30 6.70 6.69
CA LEU A 72 31.44 5.90 7.89
C LEU A 72 32.45 4.80 7.62
N ASN A 73 33.52 4.72 8.43
CA ASN A 73 34.60 3.75 8.27
C ASN A 73 35.29 3.80 6.88
N GLY A 74 35.28 4.98 6.25
CA GLY A 74 35.88 5.20 4.91
C GLY A 74 34.97 4.83 3.73
N ALA A 75 33.76 4.34 3.98
CA ALA A 75 32.75 4.07 2.95
C ALA A 75 31.73 5.21 2.90
N PRO A 76 31.31 5.68 1.70
CA PRO A 76 30.29 6.72 1.59
C PRO A 76 28.94 6.20 2.08
N VAL A 77 28.16 7.09 2.70
CA VAL A 77 26.82 6.83 3.19
C VAL A 77 25.88 7.79 2.48
N TYR A 78 24.85 7.25 1.82
CA TYR A 78 23.74 8.08 1.36
C TYR A 78 22.82 8.33 2.56
N LEU A 79 22.79 9.57 3.04
CA LEU A 79 22.08 9.91 4.27
C LEU A 79 20.57 9.97 4.01
N GLN A 80 19.80 9.29 4.85
CA GLN A 80 18.34 9.19 4.78
C GLN A 80 17.81 9.42 6.19
N LEU A 81 17.54 10.69 6.50
CA LEU A 81 17.19 11.12 7.85
C LEU A 81 15.73 11.60 7.95
N ALA A 82 15.25 11.72 9.19
CA ALA A 82 14.08 12.51 9.51
C ALA A 82 14.41 13.57 10.56
N LEU A 83 13.68 14.68 10.52
CA LEU A 83 13.72 15.69 11.58
C LEU A 83 13.03 15.09 12.80
N ASP A 84 13.73 15.04 13.92
CA ASP A 84 13.20 14.56 15.19
C ASP A 84 13.14 15.71 16.18
N GLN A 85 11.95 16.29 16.31
CA GLN A 85 11.68 17.37 17.25
C GLN A 85 11.48 16.86 18.69
N ALA A 86 11.50 15.53 18.90
CA ALA A 86 11.41 14.86 20.19
C ALA A 86 10.19 15.27 21.06
N TYR A 87 9.10 15.71 20.43
CA TYR A 87 7.82 15.91 21.10
C TYR A 87 7.10 14.58 21.27
N HIS A 88 6.63 14.32 22.49
CA HIS A 88 5.82 13.16 22.82
C HIS A 88 4.49 13.62 23.47
N PRO A 89 3.34 13.00 23.13
CA PRO A 89 2.03 13.35 23.69
C PRO A 89 2.02 13.33 25.23
N GLU A 90 2.75 12.38 25.80
CA GLU A 90 3.01 12.29 27.23
C GLU A 90 4.36 12.93 27.54
N GLY A 91 4.36 14.03 28.30
CA GLY A 91 5.60 14.63 28.82
C GLY A 91 6.30 15.64 27.88
N TYR A 92 5.77 15.89 26.68
CA TYR A 92 6.28 16.84 25.69
C TYR A 92 7.75 16.56 25.35
N TYR A 93 8.71 17.20 26.03
CA TYR A 93 10.15 16.97 25.82
C TYR A 93 10.75 15.82 26.64
N THR A 94 9.97 15.24 27.56
CA THR A 94 10.40 14.10 28.39
C THR A 94 9.61 12.87 27.99
N PHE A 95 10.31 11.87 27.44
CA PHE A 95 9.69 10.60 27.10
C PHE A 95 9.25 9.83 28.37
N PRO A 96 8.11 9.13 28.35
CA PRO A 96 7.52 8.52 29.54
C PRO A 96 8.29 7.29 30.03
N SER A 97 9.09 6.64 29.17
CA SER A 97 9.91 5.50 29.56
C SER A 97 11.10 5.28 28.62
N ASP A 98 12.05 4.47 29.08
CA ASP A 98 13.23 4.07 28.32
C ASP A 98 12.88 3.20 27.09
N SER A 99 11.80 2.41 27.17
CA SER A 99 11.33 1.62 26.03
C SER A 99 10.75 2.49 24.92
N VAL A 100 10.08 3.59 25.25
CA VAL A 100 9.59 4.53 24.22
C VAL A 100 10.76 5.15 23.48
N LEU A 101 11.82 5.57 24.17
CA LEU A 101 13.05 6.07 23.53
C LEU A 101 13.67 5.05 22.58
N ARG A 102 13.71 3.77 22.98
CA ARG A 102 14.16 2.68 22.12
C ARG A 102 13.27 2.53 20.89
N ASP A 103 11.96 2.61 21.06
CA ASP A 103 10.98 2.42 20.00
C ASP A 103 11.01 3.54 18.96
N GLU A 104 11.33 4.80 19.34
CA GLU A 104 11.55 5.88 18.37
C GLU A 104 12.69 5.52 17.39
N ILE A 105 13.81 4.98 17.89
CA ILE A 105 14.92 4.53 17.03
C ILE A 105 14.50 3.36 16.14
N LEU A 106 13.74 2.40 16.69
CA LEU A 106 13.26 1.24 15.93
C LEU A 106 12.25 1.64 14.83
N ARG A 107 11.39 2.63 15.07
CA ARG A 107 10.44 3.16 14.07
C ARG A 107 11.18 3.73 12.86
N ALA A 108 12.15 4.61 13.08
CA ALA A 108 13.00 5.13 12.02
C ALA A 108 13.69 4.01 11.22
N ARG A 109 14.26 3.01 11.89
CA ARG A 109 14.87 1.84 11.22
C ARG A 109 13.87 0.98 10.46
N GLN A 110 12.64 0.85 10.96
CA GLN A 110 11.60 0.02 10.35
C GLN A 110 11.30 0.48 8.92
N ILE A 111 11.27 1.78 8.69
CA ILE A 111 11.01 2.37 7.36
C ILE A 111 12.29 2.53 6.53
N GLY A 112 13.48 2.23 7.06
CA GLY A 112 14.75 2.26 6.33
C GLY A 112 15.55 3.56 6.45
N LEU A 113 15.23 4.44 7.41
CA LEU A 113 16.09 5.57 7.73
C LEU A 113 17.39 5.09 8.36
N ASN A 114 18.45 5.86 8.14
CA ASN A 114 19.78 5.60 8.69
C ASN A 114 20.33 6.74 9.58
N GLY A 115 19.57 7.83 9.72
CA GLY A 115 19.86 8.88 10.68
C GLY A 115 18.61 9.58 11.21
N LEU A 116 18.78 10.34 12.29
CA LEU A 116 17.82 11.31 12.81
C LEU A 116 18.57 12.61 13.09
N ARG A 117 17.89 13.74 12.91
CA ARG A 117 18.38 15.03 13.40
C ARG A 117 17.59 15.45 14.63
N GLU A 118 18.27 15.51 15.75
CA GLU A 118 17.68 15.99 17.01
C GLU A 118 17.60 17.51 16.94
N HIS A 119 16.41 18.01 16.63
CA HIS A 119 16.19 19.39 16.22
C HIS A 119 16.28 20.34 17.42
N ILE A 120 17.16 21.35 17.34
CA ILE A 120 17.32 22.49 18.27
C ILE A 120 17.24 22.16 19.78
N LYS A 121 17.69 20.96 20.17
CA LYS A 121 17.60 20.44 21.53
C LYS A 121 18.80 19.56 21.85
N ILE A 122 19.37 19.75 23.04
CA ILE A 122 20.31 18.78 23.60
C ILE A 122 19.51 17.55 24.04
N GLU A 123 19.62 16.48 23.28
CA GLU A 123 18.80 15.30 23.49
C GLU A 123 19.17 14.52 24.77
N ALA A 124 18.27 13.65 25.25
CA ALA A 124 18.51 12.80 26.39
C ALA A 124 19.60 11.77 26.08
N PRO A 125 20.62 11.58 26.95
CA PRO A 125 21.67 10.58 26.75
C PRO A 125 21.16 9.16 26.54
N ARG A 126 19.96 8.85 27.07
CA ARG A 126 19.29 7.56 26.87
C ARG A 126 18.84 7.33 25.43
N LYS A 127 18.44 8.37 24.70
CA LYS A 127 18.11 8.26 23.27
C LYS A 127 19.38 8.00 22.45
N LEU A 128 20.44 8.75 22.73
CA LEU A 128 21.76 8.54 22.11
C LEU A 128 22.31 7.13 22.39
N TYR A 129 22.13 6.61 23.61
CA TYR A 129 22.43 5.22 23.94
C TYR A 129 21.68 4.23 23.05
N TRP A 130 20.39 4.43 22.82
CA TRP A 130 19.62 3.55 21.93
C TRP A 130 20.04 3.70 20.47
N ALA A 131 20.38 4.92 20.01
CA ALA A 131 20.94 5.13 18.68
C ALA A 131 22.28 4.38 18.50
N ASP A 132 23.16 4.42 19.50
CA ASP A 132 24.41 3.67 19.51
C ASP A 132 24.20 2.16 19.44
N ARG A 133 23.27 1.64 20.27
CA ARG A 133 22.99 0.20 20.39
C ARG A 133 22.29 -0.36 19.17
N LEU A 134 21.48 0.45 18.50
CA LEU A 134 20.63 0.02 17.40
C LEU A 134 21.17 0.45 16.04
N GLY A 135 22.28 1.19 15.95
CA GLY A 135 22.89 1.56 14.67
C GLY A 135 22.10 2.64 13.93
N MET A 136 21.98 3.81 14.54
CA MET A 136 21.37 5.01 13.96
C MET A 136 22.36 6.16 14.00
N LEU A 137 22.50 6.93 12.92
CA LEU A 137 23.29 8.17 12.94
C LEU A 137 22.51 9.30 13.60
N ILE A 138 23.19 10.15 14.38
CA ILE A 138 22.60 11.33 15.00
C ILE A 138 23.28 12.60 14.50
N MET A 139 22.47 13.49 13.94
CA MET A 139 22.79 14.88 13.64
C MET A 139 22.32 15.71 14.86
N ALA A 140 23.25 16.24 15.64
CA ALA A 140 22.95 16.79 16.98
C ALA A 140 23.04 18.33 17.00
N ASP A 141 21.89 18.96 17.24
CA ASP A 141 21.78 20.42 17.27
C ASP A 141 22.06 21.01 18.66
N VAL A 142 22.70 22.18 18.65
CA VAL A 142 22.69 23.09 19.79
C VAL A 142 21.34 23.87 19.79
N PRO A 143 20.70 24.09 20.95
CA PRO A 143 19.52 24.93 21.04
C PRO A 143 19.79 26.36 20.58
N ASN A 144 18.88 26.89 19.77
CA ASN A 144 18.85 28.29 19.35
C ASN A 144 18.00 29.14 20.31
N TRP A 145 17.98 30.45 20.09
CA TRP A 145 17.25 31.41 20.92
C TRP A 145 16.43 32.39 20.07
N TRP A 146 15.47 33.04 20.73
CA TRP A 146 14.73 34.17 20.18
C TRP A 146 15.35 35.49 20.64
N GLY A 147 15.37 36.48 19.75
CA GLY A 147 15.94 37.80 20.02
C GLY A 147 17.34 37.99 19.40
N PRO A 148 17.98 39.15 19.65
CA PRO A 148 19.21 39.52 18.97
C PRO A 148 20.42 38.68 19.42
N PRO A 149 21.46 38.55 18.58
CA PRO A 149 22.71 37.83 18.87
C PRO A 149 23.63 38.62 19.82
N ASP A 150 23.17 38.85 21.05
CA ASP A 150 23.91 39.62 22.04
C ASP A 150 24.91 38.77 22.85
N SER A 151 25.65 39.45 23.73
CA SER A 151 26.66 38.77 24.55
C SER A 151 26.07 37.74 25.52
N ALA A 152 24.82 37.89 25.96
CA ALA A 152 24.16 36.96 26.87
C ALA A 152 23.72 35.70 26.13
N ALA A 153 23.06 35.86 24.98
CA ALA A 153 22.65 34.76 24.12
C ALA A 153 23.85 33.87 23.75
N PHE A 154 24.96 34.49 23.34
CA PHE A 154 26.17 33.74 23.01
C PHE A 154 26.85 33.08 24.21
N ARG A 155 26.71 33.60 25.44
CA ARG A 155 27.24 32.90 26.63
C ARG A 155 26.46 31.62 26.89
N GLU A 156 25.14 31.65 26.74
CA GLU A 156 24.29 30.46 26.88
C GLU A 156 24.58 29.44 25.77
N HIS A 157 24.70 29.90 24.53
CA HIS A 157 25.11 29.04 23.41
C HIS A 157 26.49 28.39 23.66
N ASP A 158 27.49 29.16 24.10
CA ASP A 158 28.82 28.62 24.39
C ASP A 158 28.78 27.57 25.52
N ALA A 159 27.95 27.78 26.54
CA ALA A 159 27.75 26.83 27.63
C ALA A 159 27.06 25.54 27.13
N ALA A 160 26.01 25.68 26.34
CA ALA A 160 25.26 24.57 25.74
C ALA A 160 26.15 23.73 24.81
N LEU A 161 26.86 24.37 23.87
CA LEU A 161 27.78 23.73 22.93
C LEU A 161 28.87 22.93 23.66
N ARG A 162 29.55 23.57 24.62
CA ARG A 162 30.63 22.91 25.37
C ARG A 162 30.09 21.77 26.23
N GLY A 163 28.95 21.97 26.88
CA GLY A 163 28.31 20.97 27.71
C GLY A 163 27.85 19.75 26.91
N MET A 164 27.20 19.97 25.77
CA MET A 164 26.76 18.92 24.85
C MET A 164 27.94 18.10 24.35
N ILE A 165 28.97 18.74 23.75
CA ILE A 165 30.13 18.00 23.24
C ILE A 165 30.84 17.25 24.37
N ALA A 166 31.08 17.88 25.52
CA ALA A 166 31.76 17.22 26.64
C ALA A 166 30.99 16.00 27.18
N ARG A 167 29.66 16.02 27.13
CA ARG A 167 28.80 14.91 27.55
C ARG A 167 28.74 13.82 26.47
N ASP A 168 28.63 14.22 25.20
CA ASP A 168 28.16 13.33 24.13
C ASP A 168 29.26 12.86 23.16
N TYR A 169 30.49 13.39 23.24
CA TYR A 169 31.60 13.02 22.33
C TYR A 169 31.91 11.51 22.30
N ASN A 170 31.48 10.74 23.29
CA ASN A 170 31.71 9.31 23.37
C ASN A 170 30.62 8.45 22.70
N HIS A 171 29.49 9.04 22.30
CA HIS A 171 28.42 8.34 21.56
C HIS A 171 28.83 8.10 20.10
N PRO A 172 29.03 6.84 19.66
CA PRO A 172 29.45 6.56 18.29
C PRO A 172 28.46 6.96 17.20
N SER A 173 27.16 7.03 17.52
CA SER A 173 26.07 7.44 16.63
C SER A 173 26.17 8.89 16.16
N VAL A 174 26.66 9.79 17.00
CA VAL A 174 26.76 11.21 16.65
C VAL A 174 27.83 11.42 15.58
N PHE A 175 27.41 11.84 14.39
CA PHE A 175 28.30 12.06 13.26
C PHE A 175 28.54 13.54 12.94
N ALA A 176 27.62 14.42 13.33
CA ALA A 176 27.70 15.85 13.09
C ALA A 176 27.18 16.68 14.27
N TRP A 177 27.84 17.81 14.53
CA TRP A 177 27.43 18.86 15.47
C TRP A 177 26.92 20.09 14.72
N ILE A 178 25.70 20.54 15.03
CA ILE A 178 24.99 21.56 14.25
C ILE A 178 24.86 22.75 15.19
N LEU A 179 25.52 23.85 14.87
CA LEU A 179 25.65 24.95 15.82
C LEU A 179 24.41 25.85 15.82
N PHE A 180 23.81 26.08 14.66
CA PHE A 180 22.61 26.90 14.53
C PHE A 180 21.61 26.30 13.55
N ASN A 181 20.33 26.56 13.77
CA ASN A 181 19.24 26.26 12.84
C ASN A 181 18.68 27.54 12.22
N GLU A 182 18.54 27.56 10.89
CA GLU A 182 17.78 28.57 10.14
C GLU A 182 18.09 30.04 10.47
N THR A 183 19.32 30.33 10.90
CA THR A 183 19.73 31.64 11.41
C THR A 183 18.92 32.19 12.60
N TRP A 184 18.14 31.34 13.28
CA TRP A 184 17.36 31.77 14.44
C TRP A 184 18.28 32.32 15.53
N GLY A 185 17.98 33.54 15.98
CA GLY A 185 18.77 34.26 16.98
C GLY A 185 20.04 34.93 16.44
N LEU A 186 20.34 34.81 15.14
CA LEU A 186 21.57 35.37 14.53
C LEU A 186 21.37 36.73 13.85
N GLU A 187 20.13 37.22 13.78
CA GLU A 187 19.81 38.48 13.12
C GLU A 187 19.64 39.63 14.11
N THR A 188 20.07 40.82 13.69
CA THR A 188 19.91 42.05 14.45
C THR A 188 18.97 42.98 13.72
N LYS A 189 18.03 43.60 14.44
CA LYS A 189 17.18 44.65 13.86
C LYS A 189 17.99 45.90 13.56
N VAL A 190 18.10 46.24 12.29
CA VAL A 190 18.70 47.48 11.79
C VAL A 190 17.66 48.20 10.95
N ASP A 191 17.32 49.43 11.33
CA ASP A 191 16.27 50.22 10.68
C ASP A 191 14.91 49.49 10.58
N GLY A 192 14.61 48.67 11.60
CA GLY A 192 13.38 47.87 11.67
C GLY A 192 13.38 46.58 10.85
N GLN A 193 14.47 46.28 10.13
CA GLN A 193 14.63 45.04 9.37
C GLN A 193 15.63 44.11 10.06
N ASP A 194 15.30 42.82 10.11
CA ASP A 194 16.24 41.80 10.58
C ASP A 194 17.39 41.66 9.56
N ARG A 195 18.62 41.72 10.07
CA ARG A 195 19.85 41.60 9.27
C ARG A 195 20.85 40.68 9.94
N TYR A 196 21.33 39.68 9.20
CA TYR A 196 22.49 38.90 9.59
C TYR A 196 23.79 39.68 9.35
N LEU A 197 24.34 40.27 10.42
CA LEU A 197 25.48 41.20 10.33
C LEU A 197 26.83 40.49 10.16
N PRO A 198 27.81 41.11 9.47
CA PRO A 198 29.15 40.52 9.29
C PRO A 198 29.89 40.19 10.59
N ALA A 199 29.60 40.88 11.68
CA ALA A 199 30.16 40.57 12.99
C ALA A 199 29.61 39.24 13.53
N THR A 200 28.32 38.97 13.33
CA THR A 200 27.67 37.71 13.71
C THR A 200 28.13 36.56 12.82
N GLU A 201 28.28 36.77 11.50
CA GLU A 201 28.86 35.76 10.59
C GLU A 201 30.27 35.33 11.04
N ARG A 202 31.14 36.30 11.37
CA ARG A 202 32.49 36.00 11.91
C ARG A 202 32.44 35.29 13.26
N ARG A 203 31.41 35.55 14.06
CA ARG A 203 31.17 34.85 15.31
C ARG A 203 30.81 33.39 15.06
N VAL A 204 29.88 33.11 14.14
CA VAL A 204 29.50 31.74 13.77
C VAL A 204 30.69 30.94 13.23
N ALA A 205 31.51 31.52 12.35
CA ALA A 205 32.74 30.87 11.89
C ALA A 205 33.75 30.59 13.02
N ARG A 206 33.76 31.40 14.09
CA ARG A 206 34.58 31.13 15.29
C ARG A 206 34.01 29.98 16.10
N ASP A 207 32.69 29.88 16.20
CA ASP A 207 32.02 28.79 16.93
C ASP A 207 32.20 27.45 16.20
N TYR A 208 32.23 27.44 14.86
CA TYR A 208 32.68 26.29 14.05
C TYR A 208 34.08 25.82 14.47
N ARG A 209 35.06 26.74 14.49
CA ARG A 209 36.45 26.39 14.88
C ARG A 209 36.54 25.94 16.34
N LEU A 210 35.72 26.51 17.23
CA LEU A 210 35.63 26.06 18.60
C LEU A 210 35.12 24.62 18.68
N ALA A 211 34.01 24.29 18.02
CA ALA A 211 33.48 22.94 17.98
C ALA A 211 34.51 21.93 17.43
N LYS A 212 35.21 22.27 16.34
CA LYS A 212 36.31 21.45 15.80
C LYS A 212 37.46 21.25 16.79
N SER A 213 37.76 22.24 17.63
CA SER A 213 38.80 22.13 18.66
C SER A 213 38.37 21.26 19.86
N LEU A 214 37.07 21.21 20.15
CA LEU A 214 36.51 20.41 21.24
C LEU A 214 36.35 18.94 20.83
N ASP A 215 35.93 18.70 19.59
CA ASP A 215 35.79 17.36 19.03
C ASP A 215 36.21 17.33 17.54
N PRO A 216 37.48 16.99 17.25
CA PRO A 216 37.97 16.92 15.88
C PRO A 216 37.45 15.68 15.12
N THR A 217 36.73 14.78 15.79
CA THR A 217 36.34 13.47 15.22
C THR A 217 34.97 13.48 14.55
N ARG A 218 34.24 14.59 14.63
CA ARG A 218 32.91 14.81 14.03
C ARG A 218 32.95 15.87 12.94
N LEU A 219 31.96 15.83 12.06
CA LEU A 219 31.67 16.93 11.16
C LEU A 219 31.00 18.06 11.95
N VAL A 220 31.23 19.30 11.56
CA VAL A 220 30.55 20.46 12.14
C VAL A 220 29.85 21.23 11.05
N GLU A 221 28.56 21.44 11.26
CA GLU A 221 27.76 22.36 10.49
C GLU A 221 27.62 23.67 11.26
N ASP A 222 27.97 24.78 10.62
CA ASP A 222 27.87 26.09 11.24
C ASP A 222 26.42 26.51 11.45
N ASN A 223 25.59 26.37 10.43
CA ASN A 223 24.17 26.69 10.47
C ASN A 223 23.45 25.77 9.48
N SER A 224 22.41 25.05 9.89
CA SER A 224 21.53 24.35 8.96
C SER A 224 20.71 25.39 8.21
N VAL A 225 21.08 25.65 6.95
CA VAL A 225 20.63 26.84 6.21
C VAL A 225 19.23 26.66 5.67
N CYS A 226 18.34 27.60 5.98
CA CYS A 226 17.12 27.82 5.20
C CYS A 226 17.21 29.07 4.33
N CYS A 227 16.41 29.06 3.26
CA CYS A 227 15.78 30.28 2.77
C CYS A 227 16.76 31.34 2.21
N GLY A 228 17.93 30.89 1.71
CA GLY A 228 18.95 31.76 1.12
C GLY A 228 19.87 32.46 2.12
N SER A 229 19.81 32.12 3.41
CA SER A 229 20.66 32.74 4.44
C SER A 229 22.15 32.47 4.20
N GLY A 230 22.53 31.26 3.78
CA GLY A 230 23.88 30.85 3.41
C GLY A 230 24.82 30.52 4.57
N HIS A 231 25.78 29.62 4.31
CA HIS A 231 26.81 29.17 5.24
C HIS A 231 28.01 30.14 5.35
N THR A 232 28.72 30.06 6.47
CA THR A 232 30.05 30.63 6.71
C THR A 232 31.14 29.56 6.50
N GLU A 233 31.85 29.15 7.54
CA GLU A 233 32.82 28.06 7.52
C GLU A 233 32.19 26.77 8.07
N THR A 234 32.14 25.71 7.26
CA THR A 234 31.38 24.49 7.56
C THR A 234 31.98 23.25 6.92
N ASP A 235 31.72 22.07 7.49
CA ASP A 235 32.06 20.76 6.91
C ASP A 235 30.98 20.23 5.95
N LEU A 236 29.76 20.76 6.01
CA LEU A 236 28.59 20.32 5.23
C LEU A 236 27.96 21.50 4.47
N ASN A 237 27.56 21.32 3.22
CA ASN A 237 26.78 22.30 2.47
C ASN A 237 25.32 21.83 2.47
N THR A 238 24.58 22.17 3.53
CA THR A 238 23.19 21.73 3.67
C THR A 238 22.19 22.83 3.35
N TRP A 239 20.97 22.45 3.02
CA TRP A 239 19.92 23.40 2.68
C TRP A 239 18.55 22.85 3.08
N HIS A 240 17.67 23.77 3.47
CA HIS A 240 16.24 23.53 3.71
C HIS A 240 15.45 24.07 2.54
N GLU A 241 14.43 23.34 2.13
CA GLU A 241 13.45 23.83 1.17
C GLU A 241 12.12 23.10 1.37
N TYR A 242 11.01 23.80 1.19
CA TYR A 242 9.68 23.22 1.30
C TYR A 242 8.90 23.50 0.03
N LEU A 243 8.63 22.46 -0.76
CA LEU A 243 8.04 22.58 -2.10
C LEU A 243 6.88 21.62 -2.30
N PRO A 244 5.91 22.00 -3.14
CA PRO A 244 4.98 21.03 -3.69
C PRO A 244 5.76 20.06 -4.60
N GLY A 245 5.32 18.80 -4.67
CA GLY A 245 6.11 17.71 -5.25
C GLY A 245 6.59 17.97 -6.69
N TRP A 246 5.82 18.71 -7.48
CA TRP A 246 6.15 19.03 -8.88
C TRP A 246 7.31 19.99 -9.10
N ARG A 247 7.81 20.63 -8.05
CA ARG A 247 8.95 21.55 -8.19
C ARG A 247 10.30 20.90 -7.88
N TRP A 248 10.32 19.69 -7.33
CA TRP A 248 11.55 19.08 -6.82
C TRP A 248 12.60 18.82 -7.89
N GLU A 249 12.25 18.22 -9.04
CA GLU A 249 13.25 17.87 -10.07
C GLU A 249 14.01 19.11 -10.53
N ALA A 250 13.30 20.13 -11.01
CA ALA A 250 13.92 21.36 -11.52
C ALA A 250 14.68 22.11 -10.42
N HIS A 251 14.23 22.02 -9.16
CA HIS A 251 14.95 22.62 -8.03
C HIS A 251 16.29 21.93 -7.79
N VAL A 252 16.28 20.60 -7.64
CA VAL A 252 17.48 19.82 -7.32
C VAL A 252 18.48 19.84 -8.47
N GLU A 253 18.02 19.86 -9.72
CA GLU A 253 18.88 20.07 -10.89
C GLU A 253 19.68 21.39 -10.76
N ARG A 254 19.00 22.51 -10.47
CA ARG A 254 19.68 23.81 -10.25
C ARG A 254 20.68 23.78 -9.09
N LEU A 255 20.34 23.10 -7.99
CA LEU A 255 21.25 23.00 -6.84
C LEU A 255 22.46 22.13 -7.15
N SER A 256 22.25 21.02 -7.86
CA SER A 256 23.29 20.13 -8.35
C SER A 256 24.25 20.90 -9.28
N ASP A 257 23.74 21.71 -10.19
CA ASP A 257 24.56 22.54 -11.09
C ASP A 257 25.31 23.66 -10.36
N SER A 258 24.69 24.22 -9.32
CA SER A 258 25.29 25.27 -8.49
C SER A 258 26.30 24.74 -7.46
N THR A 259 26.45 23.42 -7.36
CA THR A 259 27.33 22.74 -6.40
C THR A 259 28.67 22.39 -7.06
N PHE A 260 29.68 23.21 -6.76
CA PHE A 260 31.06 23.05 -7.22
C PHE A 260 32.05 23.87 -6.37
N PRO A 261 33.35 23.51 -6.33
CA PRO A 261 34.37 24.30 -5.64
C PRO A 261 34.46 25.74 -6.17
N GLY A 262 34.34 26.71 -5.27
CA GLY A 262 34.32 28.15 -5.55
C GLY A 262 32.92 28.75 -5.69
N SER A 263 31.86 27.92 -5.65
CA SER A 263 30.47 28.40 -5.73
C SER A 263 30.13 29.36 -4.59
N THR A 264 29.34 30.39 -4.91
CA THR A 264 28.72 31.29 -3.93
C THR A 264 27.32 30.84 -3.52
N TRP A 265 26.75 29.86 -4.23
CA TRP A 265 25.42 29.38 -3.88
C TRP A 265 25.46 28.76 -2.48
N ASN A 266 24.52 29.18 -1.64
CA ASN A 266 24.39 28.74 -0.26
C ASN A 266 25.57 29.11 0.67
N PHE A 267 26.40 30.11 0.32
CA PHE A 267 27.47 30.64 1.17
C PHE A 267 27.42 32.17 1.25
N ARG A 268 27.71 32.73 2.44
CA ARG A 268 27.87 34.16 2.69
C ARG A 268 29.20 34.65 2.11
N SER A 269 29.25 35.89 1.62
CA SER A 269 30.53 36.53 1.30
C SER A 269 31.35 36.79 2.57
N PRO A 270 32.68 36.52 2.60
CA PRO A 270 33.54 36.09 1.50
C PRO A 270 33.69 34.56 1.37
N TRP A 271 32.99 33.78 2.18
CA TRP A 271 33.02 32.32 2.12
C TRP A 271 32.44 31.79 0.81
N ARG A 272 32.93 30.63 0.40
CA ARG A 272 32.55 29.94 -0.82
C ARG A 272 32.60 28.45 -0.56
N GLN A 273 31.82 27.69 -1.31
CA GLN A 273 31.88 26.25 -1.24
C GLN A 273 33.30 25.79 -1.61
N ALA A 274 33.90 24.93 -0.77
CA ALA A 274 35.13 24.24 -1.08
C ALA A 274 34.80 22.86 -1.66
N ARG A 275 34.85 21.81 -0.84
CA ARG A 275 34.49 20.43 -1.21
C ARG A 275 33.57 19.78 -0.17
N GLN A 276 32.74 20.58 0.49
CA GLN A 276 31.70 20.09 1.39
C GLN A 276 30.69 19.26 0.59
N PRO A 277 30.23 18.11 1.14
CA PRO A 277 29.17 17.32 0.54
C PRO A 277 27.85 18.12 0.58
N MET A 278 27.08 18.09 -0.51
CA MET A 278 25.79 18.77 -0.61
C MET A 278 24.67 17.83 -0.17
N CYS A 279 23.99 18.14 0.92
CA CYS A 279 22.89 17.33 1.44
C CYS A 279 21.66 18.22 1.69
N ASN A 280 20.46 17.70 1.52
CA ASN A 280 19.28 18.37 2.07
C ASN A 280 19.21 18.05 3.57
N SER A 281 19.04 19.07 4.41
CA SER A 281 18.94 18.91 5.87
C SER A 281 17.56 19.17 6.43
N GLU A 282 16.61 19.67 5.62
CA GLU A 282 15.16 19.62 5.84
C GLU A 282 14.40 19.75 4.52
N PHE A 283 13.41 18.88 4.29
CA PHE A 283 12.42 19.07 3.23
C PHE A 283 11.06 18.49 3.62
N GLY A 284 10.01 19.02 3.01
CA GLY A 284 8.66 18.50 3.13
C GLY A 284 7.70 19.31 2.29
N ASN A 285 6.44 18.88 2.23
CA ASN A 285 5.38 19.67 1.61
C ASN A 285 4.64 20.56 2.63
N VAL A 286 4.89 20.42 3.94
CA VAL A 286 4.21 21.15 5.02
C VAL A 286 4.16 22.66 4.80
N TRP A 287 5.20 23.27 4.23
CA TRP A 287 5.25 24.68 3.83
C TRP A 287 5.31 24.91 2.32
N GLY A 288 5.20 23.85 1.51
CA GLY A 288 5.23 23.90 0.05
C GLY A 288 3.94 24.44 -0.58
N TYR A 289 2.86 24.48 0.18
CA TYR A 289 1.55 24.98 -0.24
C TYR A 289 1.17 26.24 0.53
N ALA A 290 0.37 27.10 -0.11
CA ALA A 290 -0.05 28.36 0.49
C ALA A 290 -0.79 28.12 1.81
N GLY A 291 -0.27 28.69 2.90
CA GLY A 291 -0.87 28.55 4.23
C GLY A 291 -0.65 27.21 4.94
N SER A 292 0.33 26.40 4.49
CA SER A 292 0.62 25.03 4.94
C SER A 292 -0.32 23.96 4.37
N THR A 293 0.10 22.70 4.31
CA THR A 293 -0.74 21.58 3.86
C THR A 293 -1.77 21.13 4.89
N GLY A 294 -1.47 21.24 6.19
CA GLY A 294 -2.19 20.46 7.20
C GLY A 294 -1.96 18.95 7.07
N ASP A 295 -2.88 18.14 7.59
CA ASP A 295 -2.85 16.67 7.43
C ASP A 295 -3.33 16.27 6.03
N VAL A 296 -2.43 15.76 5.20
CA VAL A 296 -2.67 15.36 3.81
C VAL A 296 -1.94 14.06 3.50
N ASP A 297 -2.28 13.44 2.37
CA ASP A 297 -1.42 12.42 1.77
C ASP A 297 -0.08 13.03 1.34
N TRP A 298 0.93 12.96 2.20
CA TRP A 298 2.27 13.42 1.88
C TRP A 298 3.03 12.44 1.00
N SER A 299 2.58 11.17 0.90
CA SER A 299 3.37 10.09 0.30
C SER A 299 3.56 10.23 -1.21
N TRP A 300 2.61 10.86 -1.90
CA TRP A 300 2.70 11.14 -3.34
C TRP A 300 3.80 12.14 -3.65
N ASP A 301 3.79 13.30 -3.00
CA ASP A 301 4.81 14.34 -3.16
C ASP A 301 6.17 13.90 -2.64
N TYR A 302 6.19 13.12 -1.55
CA TYR A 302 7.39 12.49 -1.04
C TYR A 302 8.03 11.57 -2.08
N HIS A 303 7.24 10.72 -2.73
CA HIS A 303 7.73 9.84 -3.79
C HIS A 303 8.34 10.66 -4.95
N ARG A 304 7.73 11.80 -5.34
CA ARG A 304 8.31 12.71 -6.34
C ARG A 304 9.65 13.28 -5.91
N ALA A 305 9.75 13.73 -4.66
CA ALA A 305 10.98 14.26 -4.08
C ALA A 305 12.10 13.19 -4.10
N ILE A 306 11.80 11.96 -3.66
CA ILE A 306 12.78 10.87 -3.67
C ILE A 306 13.20 10.52 -5.10
N ASN A 307 12.30 10.46 -6.07
CA ASN A 307 12.67 10.25 -7.47
C ASN A 307 13.63 11.34 -7.97
N ALA A 308 13.36 12.62 -7.68
CA ALA A 308 14.26 13.72 -8.02
C ALA A 308 15.62 13.56 -7.33
N PHE A 309 15.64 13.35 -6.01
CA PHE A 309 16.88 13.22 -5.23
C PHE A 309 17.76 12.06 -5.72
N ARG A 310 17.15 10.94 -6.13
CA ARG A 310 17.87 9.77 -6.63
C ARG A 310 18.42 9.96 -8.05
N ARG A 311 17.90 10.91 -8.85
CA ARG A 311 18.45 11.28 -10.16
C ARG A 311 19.70 12.17 -10.08
N HIS A 312 19.92 12.84 -8.95
CA HIS A 312 20.99 13.82 -8.79
C HIS A 312 22.08 13.35 -7.82
N ALA A 313 23.06 12.60 -8.33
CA ALA A 313 24.11 11.97 -7.53
C ALA A 313 25.01 12.92 -6.71
N LYS A 314 25.01 14.23 -6.98
CA LYS A 314 25.72 15.22 -6.14
C LYS A 314 25.05 15.43 -4.78
N LEU A 315 23.76 15.13 -4.67
CA LEU A 315 23.02 15.17 -3.42
C LEU A 315 23.41 13.94 -2.58
N CYS A 316 24.12 14.14 -1.47
CA CYS A 316 24.64 13.08 -0.62
C CYS A 316 23.60 12.45 0.32
N GLY A 317 22.40 13.00 0.35
CA GLY A 317 21.33 12.56 1.23
C GLY A 317 20.29 13.64 1.45
N TRP A 318 19.28 13.29 2.23
CA TRP A 318 18.13 14.13 2.52
C TRP A 318 17.64 13.91 3.94
N LEU A 319 16.85 14.86 4.44
CA LEU A 319 16.21 14.80 5.73
C LEU A 319 14.76 15.26 5.63
N TYR A 320 13.83 14.34 5.86
CA TYR A 320 12.41 14.65 5.78
C TYR A 320 11.88 15.28 7.07
N THR A 321 11.16 16.39 6.94
CA THR A 321 10.38 17.02 8.00
C THR A 321 8.97 16.41 7.96
N GLU A 322 8.66 15.40 8.78
CA GLU A 322 9.39 15.01 10.01
C GLU A 322 9.18 13.54 10.44
N HIS A 323 9.82 13.12 11.53
CA HIS A 323 9.69 11.79 12.10
C HIS A 323 8.23 11.53 12.53
N HIS A 324 7.67 12.40 13.36
CA HIS A 324 6.29 12.33 13.85
C HIS A 324 5.64 13.69 13.67
N ASP A 325 4.33 13.74 13.40
CA ASP A 325 3.60 15.01 13.47
C ASP A 325 3.88 15.69 14.81
N VAL A 326 4.04 17.01 14.79
CA VAL A 326 4.06 17.85 16.00
C VAL A 326 2.76 18.65 16.13
N ILE A 327 2.66 19.49 17.16
CA ILE A 327 1.42 20.16 17.57
C ILE A 327 0.85 21.08 16.46
N ASN A 328 1.73 21.60 15.59
CA ASN A 328 1.42 22.55 14.54
C ASN A 328 1.76 22.06 13.12
N GLU A 329 2.35 20.87 12.97
CA GLU A 329 2.79 20.32 11.68
C GLU A 329 2.32 18.86 11.57
N TRP A 330 1.57 18.54 10.51
CA TRP A 330 0.94 17.22 10.32
C TRP A 330 1.54 16.44 9.15
N ASN A 331 2.85 16.53 9.00
CA ASN A 331 3.59 15.96 7.87
C ASN A 331 4.54 14.81 8.24
N GLY A 332 4.45 14.29 9.46
CA GLY A 332 5.28 13.19 9.93
C GLY A 332 4.96 11.86 9.27
N TYR A 333 5.95 10.95 9.22
CA TYR A 333 5.76 9.55 8.84
C TYR A 333 4.73 8.85 9.75
N TRP A 334 4.76 9.21 11.03
CA TRP A 334 3.80 8.79 12.05
C TRP A 334 3.03 10.01 12.56
N ARG A 335 1.85 9.76 13.13
CA ARG A 335 1.08 10.81 13.81
C ARG A 335 1.74 11.21 15.12
N TYR A 336 1.27 12.31 15.71
CA TYR A 336 1.74 12.81 17.00
C TYR A 336 1.66 11.74 18.09
N ASP A 337 0.60 10.91 18.08
CA ASP A 337 0.40 9.78 18.99
C ASP A 337 1.12 8.49 18.58
N ARG A 338 2.03 8.55 17.59
CA ARG A 338 2.80 7.42 17.04
C ARG A 338 1.95 6.38 16.32
N SER A 339 0.66 6.65 16.10
CA SER A 339 -0.16 5.83 15.21
C SER A 339 0.28 6.02 13.76
N TRP A 340 0.03 5.00 12.95
CA TRP A 340 0.54 4.92 11.58
C TRP A 340 -0.35 5.70 10.61
N LYS A 341 0.26 6.16 9.50
CA LYS A 341 -0.41 6.74 8.33
C LYS A 341 -0.33 5.75 7.16
N GLU A 342 -1.43 5.53 6.45
CA GLU A 342 -1.49 4.64 5.28
C GLU A 342 -0.99 5.37 4.05
N THR A 343 0.06 4.85 3.42
CA THR A 343 0.61 5.44 2.19
C THR A 343 -0.08 4.95 0.93
N GLY A 344 -0.75 3.79 0.99
CA GLY A 344 -1.37 3.16 -0.17
C GLY A 344 -0.38 2.51 -1.15
N LEU A 345 0.93 2.67 -0.95
CA LEU A 345 1.98 2.16 -1.85
C LEU A 345 1.87 0.64 -2.08
N GLY A 346 1.61 -0.13 -1.02
CA GLY A 346 1.49 -1.59 -1.08
C GLY A 346 0.29 -2.09 -1.88
N ASP A 347 -0.77 -1.27 -1.97
CA ASP A 347 -1.97 -1.56 -2.77
C ASP A 347 -1.81 -1.14 -4.23
N ILE A 348 -1.03 -0.08 -4.47
CA ILE A 348 -0.64 0.31 -5.83
C ILE A 348 0.28 -0.75 -6.38
N VAL A 349 1.39 -1.07 -5.70
CA VAL A 349 2.36 -2.10 -6.09
C VAL A 349 2.50 -3.11 -4.95
N ALA A 350 2.09 -4.35 -5.20
CA ALA A 350 2.13 -5.42 -4.20
C ALA A 350 3.51 -5.54 -3.50
N GLY A 351 3.49 -5.35 -2.18
CA GLY A 351 4.67 -5.43 -1.30
C GLY A 351 5.57 -4.19 -1.30
N MET A 352 5.18 -3.09 -1.95
CA MET A 352 5.88 -1.82 -1.87
C MET A 352 5.63 -1.13 -0.53
N SER A 353 6.66 -0.47 -0.01
CA SER A 353 6.66 0.26 1.25
C SER A 353 7.65 1.44 1.18
N LEU A 354 7.73 2.25 2.24
CA LEU A 354 8.75 3.29 2.36
C LEU A 354 10.18 2.74 2.25
N ARG A 355 10.42 1.46 2.58
CA ARG A 355 11.74 0.83 2.41
C ARG A 355 12.17 0.75 0.95
N ASP A 356 11.23 0.67 0.01
CA ASP A 356 11.54 0.69 -1.41
C ASP A 356 11.96 2.10 -1.87
N LEU A 357 11.38 3.15 -1.28
CA LEU A 357 11.81 4.54 -1.46
C LEU A 357 13.19 4.82 -0.83
N HIS A 358 13.52 4.10 0.24
CA HIS A 358 14.79 4.22 0.98
C HIS A 358 15.83 3.17 0.57
N ALA A 359 15.59 2.44 -0.53
CA ALA A 359 16.41 1.31 -0.90
C ALA A 359 17.82 1.75 -1.38
N PRO A 360 18.87 0.98 -1.06
CA PRO A 360 20.22 1.26 -1.57
C PRO A 360 20.31 1.08 -3.09
N LEU A 361 19.52 0.18 -3.67
CA LEU A 361 19.35 0.02 -5.10
C LEU A 361 18.00 0.63 -5.51
N TYR A 362 18.01 1.65 -6.35
CA TYR A 362 16.80 2.38 -6.71
C TYR A 362 16.76 2.65 -8.20
N ILE A 363 15.63 2.35 -8.85
CA ILE A 363 15.31 2.85 -10.18
C ILE A 363 14.25 3.93 -10.03
N ALA A 364 14.57 5.16 -10.40
CA ALA A 364 13.56 6.20 -10.58
C ALA A 364 12.86 5.95 -11.92
N VAL A 365 11.53 5.95 -11.92
CA VAL A 365 10.70 5.56 -13.08
C VAL A 365 9.85 6.73 -13.53
N GLY A 366 9.84 6.98 -14.83
CA GLY A 366 9.03 8.02 -15.46
C GLY A 366 9.64 9.41 -15.36
N ASP A 367 8.79 10.38 -15.72
CA ASP A 367 9.08 11.80 -15.67
C ASP A 367 9.00 12.34 -14.23
N PRO A 368 9.32 13.62 -13.99
CA PRO A 368 9.10 14.27 -12.68
C PRO A 368 7.64 14.31 -12.22
N GLU A 369 6.71 14.15 -13.17
CA GLU A 369 5.30 13.87 -12.89
C GLU A 369 5.11 12.38 -12.64
N LEU A 370 4.50 12.03 -11.50
CA LEU A 370 4.14 10.63 -11.22
C LEU A 370 2.98 10.16 -12.07
N SER A 371 2.12 11.06 -12.56
CA SER A 371 0.96 10.76 -13.40
C SER A 371 0.93 11.63 -14.63
N ARG A 372 0.71 11.06 -15.82
CA ARG A 372 0.53 11.81 -17.08
C ARG A 372 -0.69 11.36 -17.87
N THR A 373 -1.27 12.29 -18.62
CA THR A 373 -2.33 12.02 -19.59
C THR A 373 -1.74 11.45 -20.88
N VAL A 374 -2.38 10.43 -21.44
CA VAL A 374 -1.98 9.77 -22.69
C VAL A 374 -3.21 9.41 -23.52
N ARG A 375 -3.04 9.20 -24.83
CA ARG A 375 -4.12 8.75 -25.72
C ARG A 375 -4.26 7.22 -25.71
N PRO A 376 -5.44 6.69 -26.10
CA PRO A 376 -5.63 5.26 -26.26
C PRO A 376 -4.68 4.69 -27.31
N GLY A 377 -4.01 3.58 -26.99
CA GLY A 377 -3.04 2.92 -27.87
C GLY A 377 -1.72 3.67 -28.06
N GLU A 378 -1.48 4.77 -27.34
CA GLU A 378 -0.24 5.55 -27.48
C GLU A 378 0.99 4.72 -27.05
N HIS A 379 2.04 4.76 -27.87
CA HIS A 379 3.34 4.22 -27.52
C HIS A 379 4.12 5.28 -26.76
N VAL A 380 4.58 4.96 -25.55
CA VAL A 380 5.28 5.92 -24.71
C VAL A 380 6.60 5.37 -24.19
N GLU A 381 7.64 6.18 -24.30
CA GLU A 381 8.95 5.94 -23.72
C GLU A 381 8.95 6.45 -22.27
N VAL A 382 9.20 5.55 -21.31
CA VAL A 382 9.23 5.88 -19.88
C VAL A 382 10.69 6.01 -19.44
N PRO A 383 11.17 7.21 -19.08
CA PRO A 383 12.55 7.38 -18.62
C PRO A 383 12.85 6.51 -17.40
N LEU A 384 14.06 5.96 -17.36
CA LEU A 384 14.57 5.19 -16.24
C LEU A 384 15.92 5.75 -15.79
N TYR A 385 16.11 5.86 -14.48
CA TYR A 385 17.38 6.29 -13.92
C TYR A 385 17.82 5.33 -12.81
N ALA A 386 19.01 4.76 -12.95
CA ALA A 386 19.60 3.90 -11.94
C ALA A 386 20.38 4.71 -10.91
N SER A 387 20.07 4.49 -9.64
CA SER A 387 20.72 5.10 -8.48
C SER A 387 21.08 3.99 -7.49
N PHE A 388 22.26 3.41 -7.65
CA PHE A 388 22.75 2.25 -6.90
C PHE A 388 23.81 2.68 -5.89
N LEU A 389 23.36 3.15 -4.72
CA LEU A 389 24.19 3.75 -3.69
C LEU A 389 24.66 2.70 -2.67
N THR A 390 25.32 1.66 -3.18
CA THR A 390 25.90 0.59 -2.39
C THR A 390 27.22 0.08 -2.98
N GLY A 391 28.14 -0.30 -2.09
CA GLY A 391 29.43 -0.91 -2.43
C GLY A 391 29.40 -2.43 -2.57
N SER A 392 28.24 -3.08 -2.37
CA SER A 392 28.11 -4.53 -2.41
C SER A 392 28.52 -5.10 -3.77
N LYS A 393 29.28 -6.20 -3.78
CA LYS A 393 29.59 -6.95 -5.02
C LYS A 393 28.71 -8.21 -5.17
N ALA A 394 27.74 -8.40 -4.27
CA ALA A 394 26.96 -9.63 -4.19
C ALA A 394 25.97 -9.81 -5.34
N PHE A 395 25.66 -8.74 -6.10
CA PHE A 395 24.61 -8.74 -7.11
C PHE A 395 25.11 -9.08 -8.54
N GLY A 396 26.38 -9.45 -8.70
CA GLY A 396 26.98 -9.74 -10.01
C GLY A 396 27.17 -8.48 -10.87
N ASP A 397 26.99 -8.59 -12.19
CA ASP A 397 27.16 -7.48 -13.14
C ASP A 397 25.82 -7.00 -13.76
N SER A 398 24.71 -7.65 -13.41
CA SER A 398 23.38 -7.33 -13.92
C SER A 398 22.26 -7.72 -12.96
N LEU A 399 21.21 -6.92 -12.96
CA LEU A 399 19.94 -7.15 -12.28
C LEU A 399 18.83 -7.34 -13.31
N THR A 400 17.67 -7.80 -12.85
CA THR A 400 16.46 -7.94 -13.67
C THR A 400 15.45 -6.87 -13.27
N LEU A 401 14.90 -6.13 -14.24
CA LEU A 401 13.79 -5.20 -14.02
C LEU A 401 12.55 -5.79 -14.68
N ARG A 402 11.57 -6.16 -13.85
CA ARG A 402 10.24 -6.58 -14.30
C ARG A 402 9.31 -5.39 -14.21
N ALA A 403 8.72 -4.99 -15.33
CA ALA A 403 7.70 -3.97 -15.43
C ALA A 403 6.35 -4.60 -15.76
N GLU A 404 5.29 -4.15 -15.10
CA GLU A 404 3.92 -4.65 -15.26
C GLU A 404 2.99 -3.46 -15.46
N LEU A 405 2.23 -3.46 -16.55
CA LEU A 405 1.24 -2.43 -16.87
C LEU A 405 -0.16 -2.97 -16.56
N TYR A 406 -0.79 -2.44 -15.51
CA TYR A 406 -2.14 -2.82 -15.10
C TYR A 406 -2.90 -1.62 -14.54
N GLY A 407 -4.20 -1.78 -14.33
CA GLY A 407 -5.04 -0.68 -13.85
C GLY A 407 -6.51 -0.99 -14.01
N TRP A 408 -7.32 0.06 -14.06
CA TRP A 408 -8.77 -0.05 -14.11
C TRP A 408 -9.29 0.66 -15.35
N ASN A 409 -10.13 -0.04 -16.13
CA ASN A 409 -10.83 0.58 -17.24
C ASN A 409 -12.05 1.38 -16.74
N SER A 410 -12.75 2.02 -17.67
CA SER A 410 -13.96 2.82 -17.41
C SER A 410 -15.20 2.05 -16.91
N LEU A 411 -15.11 0.72 -16.75
CA LEU A 411 -16.12 -0.11 -16.07
C LEU A 411 -15.64 -0.57 -14.68
N GLY A 412 -14.52 0.00 -14.22
CA GLY A 412 -13.84 -0.36 -12.98
C GLY A 412 -13.31 -1.79 -12.97
N GLU A 413 -13.12 -2.41 -14.15
CA GLU A 413 -12.52 -3.74 -14.27
C GLU A 413 -11.00 -3.61 -14.16
N ARG A 414 -10.39 -4.37 -13.25
CA ARG A 414 -8.94 -4.47 -13.19
C ARG A 414 -8.42 -5.30 -14.37
N ARG A 415 -7.43 -4.78 -15.10
CA ARG A 415 -6.78 -5.47 -16.22
C ARG A 415 -5.27 -5.34 -16.13
N THR A 416 -4.56 -6.35 -16.63
CA THR A 416 -3.12 -6.30 -16.91
C THR A 416 -2.97 -6.34 -18.43
N TRP A 417 -2.32 -5.33 -18.99
CA TRP A 417 -2.16 -5.17 -20.44
C TRP A 417 -0.80 -5.63 -20.94
N ASP A 418 0.24 -5.44 -20.14
CA ASP A 418 1.59 -5.81 -20.55
C ASP A 418 2.46 -6.22 -19.35
N THR A 419 3.45 -7.06 -19.63
CA THR A 419 4.53 -7.39 -18.71
C THR A 419 5.82 -7.51 -19.50
N THR A 420 6.77 -6.64 -19.17
CA THR A 420 8.08 -6.61 -19.81
C THR A 420 9.16 -6.94 -18.78
N VAL A 421 10.16 -7.72 -19.20
CA VAL A 421 11.34 -8.02 -18.39
C VAL A 421 12.57 -7.58 -19.14
N THR A 422 13.40 -6.74 -18.51
CA THR A 422 14.65 -6.26 -19.09
C THR A 422 15.82 -6.48 -18.14
N ARG A 423 17.03 -6.55 -18.68
CA ARG A 423 18.25 -6.57 -17.86
C ARG A 423 18.75 -5.17 -17.62
N VAL A 424 19.07 -4.90 -16.36
CA VAL A 424 19.67 -3.65 -15.93
C VAL A 424 21.14 -3.91 -15.57
N PRO A 425 22.11 -3.22 -16.19
CA PRO A 425 23.51 -3.35 -15.81
C PRO A 425 23.70 -2.91 -14.36
N TYR A 426 24.48 -3.65 -13.60
CA TYR A 426 24.80 -3.32 -12.21
C TYR A 426 26.31 -3.13 -12.03
N ARG A 427 26.66 -2.04 -11.34
CA ARG A 427 27.99 -1.81 -10.79
C ARG A 427 27.82 -1.14 -9.43
N PRO A 428 28.70 -1.43 -8.44
CA PRO A 428 28.70 -0.70 -7.18
C PRO A 428 28.80 0.81 -7.42
N TRP A 429 28.02 1.59 -6.67
CA TRP A 429 27.98 3.06 -6.77
C TRP A 429 27.56 3.61 -8.15
N MET A 430 26.87 2.83 -8.98
CA MET A 430 26.41 3.28 -10.30
C MET A 430 25.26 4.28 -10.17
N SER A 431 25.41 5.46 -10.79
CA SER A 431 24.35 6.45 -10.92
C SER A 431 24.31 6.98 -12.35
N ARG A 432 23.26 6.66 -13.12
CA ARG A 432 23.12 7.08 -14.53
C ARG A 432 21.71 6.83 -15.07
N ALA A 433 21.38 7.55 -16.15
CA ALA A 433 20.24 7.21 -17.00
C ALA A 433 20.40 5.82 -17.63
N LEU A 434 19.28 5.11 -17.75
CA LEU A 434 19.15 3.85 -18.47
C LEU A 434 18.37 4.09 -19.78
N PRO A 435 18.40 3.16 -20.75
CA PRO A 435 17.45 3.19 -21.85
C PRO A 435 16.01 3.26 -21.32
N PRO A 436 15.15 4.08 -21.93
CA PRO A 436 13.75 4.16 -21.52
C PRO A 436 13.03 2.83 -21.72
N LEU A 437 11.95 2.63 -20.96
CA LEU A 437 11.05 1.51 -21.13
C LEU A 437 9.93 1.91 -22.10
N ALA A 438 9.90 1.29 -23.27
CA ALA A 438 8.82 1.45 -24.23
C ALA A 438 7.58 0.68 -23.76
N VAL A 439 6.44 1.37 -23.65
CA VAL A 439 5.18 0.76 -23.21
C VAL A 439 4.04 1.22 -24.11
N THR A 440 3.14 0.30 -24.49
CA THR A 440 1.93 0.63 -25.26
C THR A 440 0.75 0.79 -24.32
N MET A 441 0.11 1.95 -24.36
CA MET A 441 -1.04 2.25 -23.51
C MET A 441 -2.29 1.47 -23.97
N PRO A 442 -3.22 1.16 -23.05
CA PRO A 442 -4.50 0.55 -23.40
C PRO A 442 -5.22 1.28 -24.54
N SER A 443 -5.89 0.53 -25.42
CA SER A 443 -6.72 1.09 -26.49
C SER A 443 -8.09 1.58 -26.01
N GLU A 444 -8.33 1.58 -24.70
CA GLU A 444 -9.57 2.00 -24.06
C GLU A 444 -9.25 2.96 -22.89
N PRO A 445 -10.20 3.84 -22.48
CA PRO A 445 -9.98 4.73 -21.34
C PRO A 445 -9.72 3.96 -20.05
N ALA A 446 -8.70 4.37 -19.32
CA ALA A 446 -8.23 3.67 -18.13
C ALA A 446 -7.34 4.54 -17.23
N THR A 447 -7.32 4.22 -15.94
CA THR A 447 -6.30 4.66 -14.99
C THR A 447 -5.31 3.52 -14.84
N VAL A 448 -4.05 3.76 -15.19
CA VAL A 448 -3.03 2.71 -15.37
C VAL A 448 -1.84 2.98 -14.45
N VAL A 449 -1.30 1.90 -13.88
CA VAL A 449 -0.07 1.85 -13.10
C VAL A 449 0.95 1.06 -13.91
N LEU A 450 2.12 1.66 -14.12
CA LEU A 450 3.31 0.97 -14.57
C LEU A 450 4.18 0.66 -13.35
N ALA A 451 4.03 -0.54 -12.81
CA ALA A 451 4.78 -1.00 -11.66
C ALA A 451 6.11 -1.63 -12.11
N THR A 452 7.17 -1.36 -11.38
CA THR A 452 8.50 -1.93 -11.63
C THR A 452 9.02 -2.66 -10.39
N ARG A 453 9.72 -3.77 -10.61
CA ARG A 453 10.37 -4.58 -9.58
C ARG A 453 11.79 -4.88 -10.03
N LEU A 454 12.78 -4.37 -9.29
CA LEU A 454 14.19 -4.68 -9.48
C LEU A 454 14.52 -5.95 -8.68
N MET A 455 15.14 -6.93 -9.33
CA MET A 455 15.35 -8.27 -8.79
C MET A 455 16.80 -8.71 -8.98
N ASP A 456 17.31 -9.48 -8.01
CA ASP A 456 18.62 -10.13 -8.14
C ASP A 456 18.55 -11.40 -8.99
N ALA A 457 19.68 -12.08 -9.17
CA ALA A 457 19.77 -13.33 -9.94
C ALA A 457 19.04 -14.53 -9.30
N LYS A 458 18.53 -14.39 -8.07
CA LYS A 458 17.74 -15.39 -7.35
C LYS A 458 16.26 -15.01 -7.30
N ASP A 459 15.83 -14.05 -8.12
CA ASP A 459 14.48 -13.51 -8.16
C ASP A 459 14.01 -12.90 -6.83
N SER A 460 14.94 -12.48 -5.97
CA SER A 460 14.62 -11.71 -4.77
C SER A 460 14.36 -10.25 -5.16
N VAL A 461 13.22 -9.70 -4.75
CA VAL A 461 12.87 -8.30 -5.02
C VAL A 461 13.71 -7.38 -4.15
N LEU A 462 14.50 -6.52 -4.78
CA LEU A 462 15.41 -5.57 -4.16
C LEU A 462 14.77 -4.19 -3.98
N GLN A 463 13.90 -3.79 -4.92
CA GLN A 463 13.21 -2.50 -4.90
C GLN A 463 11.97 -2.53 -5.80
N ARG A 464 10.95 -1.76 -5.43
CA ARG A 464 9.74 -1.51 -6.20
C ARG A 464 9.55 -0.03 -6.46
N ASN A 465 9.02 0.31 -7.63
CA ASN A 465 8.63 1.68 -7.97
C ASN A 465 7.42 1.70 -8.91
N PHE A 466 6.78 2.85 -9.11
CA PHE A 466 5.77 3.02 -10.14
C PHE A 466 5.71 4.45 -10.71
N THR A 467 5.08 4.55 -11.87
CA THR A 467 4.48 5.77 -12.42
C THR A 467 3.08 5.42 -12.92
N THR A 468 2.21 6.39 -13.14
CA THR A 468 0.82 6.19 -13.52
C THR A 468 0.46 6.96 -14.79
N PHE A 469 -0.57 6.48 -15.48
CA PHE A 469 -1.11 7.10 -16.68
C PHE A 469 -2.62 7.20 -16.59
N VAL A 470 -3.16 8.31 -17.09
CA VAL A 470 -4.60 8.47 -17.35
C VAL A 470 -4.78 8.42 -18.86
N VAL A 471 -5.33 7.31 -19.34
CA VAL A 471 -5.67 7.12 -20.75
C VAL A 471 -7.01 7.78 -21.00
N GLU A 472 -6.99 8.93 -21.66
CA GLU A 472 -8.21 9.69 -21.95
C GLU A 472 -9.00 9.09 -23.10
N GLY A 473 -10.32 9.19 -23.04
CA GLY A 473 -11.19 8.86 -24.16
C GLY A 473 -12.61 8.57 -23.71
N THR A 474 -13.47 8.29 -24.69
CA THR A 474 -14.84 7.86 -24.45
C THR A 474 -14.93 6.34 -24.56
N VAL A 475 -15.65 5.74 -23.61
CA VAL A 475 -15.95 4.32 -23.64
C VAL A 475 -16.80 4.02 -24.88
N ALA A 476 -16.33 3.14 -25.76
CA ALA A 476 -17.14 2.63 -26.85
C ALA A 476 -18.12 1.56 -26.33
N ASP A 477 -19.35 1.57 -26.84
CA ASP A 477 -20.26 0.44 -26.65
C ASP A 477 -19.59 -0.84 -27.17
N ARG A 478 -19.65 -1.91 -26.37
CA ARG A 478 -19.22 -3.24 -26.80
C ARG A 478 -20.45 -3.96 -27.40
N PRO A 479 -20.29 -4.94 -28.31
CA PRO A 479 -21.43 -5.60 -28.96
C PRO A 479 -22.52 -6.07 -27.99
N ASN A 480 -22.14 -6.62 -26.84
CA ASN A 480 -22.99 -7.19 -25.81
C ASN A 480 -23.17 -6.30 -24.55
N VAL A 481 -22.68 -5.06 -24.55
CA VAL A 481 -22.80 -4.14 -23.41
C VAL A 481 -23.26 -2.76 -23.89
N ARG A 482 -24.23 -2.18 -23.20
CA ARG A 482 -24.60 -0.76 -23.34
C ARG A 482 -24.37 -0.06 -22.01
N VAL A 483 -23.87 1.17 -22.04
CA VAL A 483 -23.58 1.93 -20.82
C VAL A 483 -24.27 3.29 -20.88
N ALA A 484 -25.13 3.58 -19.91
CA ALA A 484 -25.63 4.92 -19.67
C ALA A 484 -24.89 5.52 -18.47
N ARG A 485 -24.47 6.78 -18.55
CA ARG A 485 -23.71 7.44 -17.48
C ARG A 485 -24.12 8.89 -17.31
N VAL A 486 -23.90 9.41 -16.11
CA VAL A 486 -24.08 10.83 -15.78
C VAL A 486 -22.90 11.29 -14.91
N PRO A 487 -22.47 12.56 -15.00
CA PRO A 487 -21.41 13.07 -14.12
C PRO A 487 -21.72 12.86 -12.63
N ALA A 488 -20.69 12.69 -11.80
CA ALA A 488 -20.81 12.57 -10.35
C ALA A 488 -21.60 13.72 -9.67
N THR A 489 -21.68 14.88 -10.29
CA THR A 489 -22.43 16.04 -9.77
C THR A 489 -23.80 16.23 -10.40
N ALA A 490 -24.21 15.38 -11.35
CA ALA A 490 -25.51 15.44 -12.02
C ALA A 490 -26.67 14.88 -11.17
N VAL A 491 -26.63 15.17 -9.87
CA VAL A 491 -27.67 14.85 -8.90
C VAL A 491 -28.92 15.68 -9.21
N ARG A 492 -30.08 15.01 -9.24
CA ARG A 492 -31.38 15.64 -9.52
C ARG A 492 -32.11 16.05 -8.27
N ASP A 493 -31.95 15.27 -7.20
CA ASP A 493 -32.46 15.59 -5.88
C ASP A 493 -31.46 15.13 -4.83
N GLY A 494 -31.34 15.88 -3.76
CA GLY A 494 -30.38 15.59 -2.70
C GLY A 494 -30.62 16.46 -1.49
N HIS A 495 -30.44 15.87 -0.32
CA HIS A 495 -30.57 16.56 0.95
C HIS A 495 -29.54 15.99 1.92
N TRP A 496 -28.82 16.87 2.61
CA TRP A 496 -27.81 16.51 3.60
C TRP A 496 -27.99 17.34 4.85
N THR A 497 -27.97 16.70 6.02
CA THR A 497 -28.26 17.36 7.28
C THR A 497 -27.20 18.37 7.71
N LEU A 498 -25.95 18.24 7.22
CA LEU A 498 -24.87 19.16 7.56
C LEU A 498 -24.47 20.05 6.38
N LYS A 499 -23.96 19.48 5.28
CA LYS A 499 -23.47 20.26 4.13
C LYS A 499 -23.38 19.41 2.87
N GLN A 500 -23.57 20.04 1.71
CA GLN A 500 -23.28 19.50 0.39
C GLN A 500 -22.39 20.46 -0.39
N TRP A 501 -21.36 19.97 -1.05
CA TRP A 501 -20.46 20.78 -1.88
C TRP A 501 -19.76 19.94 -2.95
N THR A 502 -19.17 20.62 -3.93
CA THR A 502 -18.41 20.01 -5.01
C THR A 502 -16.92 20.32 -4.88
N VAL A 503 -16.07 19.52 -5.52
CA VAL A 503 -14.61 19.69 -5.52
C VAL A 503 -14.12 19.73 -6.96
N LEU A 504 -13.27 20.73 -7.26
CA LEU A 504 -12.71 20.99 -8.59
C LEU A 504 -13.79 21.00 -9.69
N GLY A 505 -14.86 21.78 -9.48
CA GLY A 505 -15.97 21.88 -10.42
C GLY A 505 -16.94 20.73 -10.25
N ASP A 506 -17.00 19.83 -11.23
CA ASP A 506 -17.97 18.74 -11.33
C ASP A 506 -17.38 17.35 -11.02
N ARG A 507 -16.13 17.29 -10.55
CA ARG A 507 -15.31 16.07 -10.45
C ARG A 507 -15.63 15.17 -9.24
N LYS A 508 -16.03 15.76 -8.11
CA LYS A 508 -16.46 15.03 -6.90
C LYS A 508 -17.59 15.78 -6.20
N LEU A 509 -18.51 15.03 -5.63
CA LEU A 509 -19.64 15.54 -4.86
C LEU A 509 -19.59 15.00 -3.42
N ASN A 510 -19.69 15.90 -2.45
CA ASN A 510 -19.64 15.59 -1.02
C ASN A 510 -20.97 15.90 -0.36
N GLY A 511 -21.41 14.99 0.52
CA GLY A 511 -22.56 15.16 1.39
C GLY A 511 -22.21 14.70 2.81
N ALA A 512 -22.31 15.59 3.78
CA ALA A 512 -21.95 15.32 5.17
C ALA A 512 -23.19 15.13 6.06
N GLY A 513 -23.08 14.20 7.02
CA GLY A 513 -24.16 13.84 7.94
C GLY A 513 -24.99 12.66 7.42
N SER A 514 -26.31 12.72 7.61
CA SER A 514 -27.27 11.82 6.97
C SER A 514 -27.95 12.54 5.82
N GLY A 515 -28.46 11.79 4.86
CA GLY A 515 -28.94 12.39 3.62
C GLY A 515 -28.97 11.43 2.45
N PHE A 516 -29.15 11.97 1.26
CA PHE A 516 -29.13 11.18 0.04
C PHE A 516 -28.70 11.98 -1.20
N PHE A 517 -28.27 11.24 -2.21
CA PHE A 517 -28.15 11.71 -3.59
C PHE A 517 -29.06 10.86 -4.49
N GLU A 518 -29.82 11.51 -5.37
CA GLU A 518 -30.63 10.85 -6.40
C GLU A 518 -30.16 11.23 -7.80
N TYR A 519 -29.84 10.22 -8.59
CA TYR A 519 -29.48 10.35 -10.00
C TYR A 519 -30.64 9.89 -10.89
N ARG A 520 -30.82 10.57 -12.02
CA ARG A 520 -31.66 10.10 -13.13
C ARG A 520 -30.78 9.81 -14.33
N ILE A 521 -30.56 8.53 -14.61
CA ILE A 521 -29.69 8.05 -15.67
C ILE A 521 -30.56 7.67 -16.86
N PRO A 522 -30.42 8.30 -18.04
CA PRO A 522 -31.29 8.03 -19.19
C PRO A 522 -31.23 6.55 -19.61
N TRP A 523 -32.38 5.98 -19.95
CA TRP A 523 -32.43 4.67 -20.60
C TRP A 523 -31.80 4.75 -22.00
N PRO A 524 -30.91 3.82 -22.39
CA PRO A 524 -30.27 3.85 -23.71
C PRO A 524 -31.29 3.85 -24.86
N ALA A 525 -31.10 4.73 -25.83
CA ALA A 525 -31.98 4.81 -27.00
C ALA A 525 -31.99 3.48 -27.79
N GLY A 526 -33.19 3.00 -28.13
CA GLY A 526 -33.36 1.77 -28.93
C GLY A 526 -33.10 0.46 -28.19
N LEU A 527 -32.78 0.48 -26.89
CA LEU A 527 -32.62 -0.73 -26.08
C LEU A 527 -33.98 -1.27 -25.63
N ALA A 528 -34.39 -2.45 -26.11
CA ALA A 528 -35.56 -3.12 -25.58
C ALA A 528 -35.22 -3.82 -24.26
N VAL A 529 -36.09 -3.69 -23.25
CA VAL A 529 -35.87 -4.33 -21.94
C VAL A 529 -35.73 -5.85 -22.02
N ASN A 530 -36.39 -6.48 -22.99
CA ASN A 530 -36.33 -7.92 -23.20
C ASN A 530 -34.97 -8.38 -23.76
N ASP A 531 -34.19 -7.46 -24.33
CA ASP A 531 -32.83 -7.72 -24.82
C ASP A 531 -31.81 -7.57 -23.68
N VAL A 532 -32.20 -7.11 -22.49
CA VAL A 532 -31.31 -6.98 -21.34
C VAL A 532 -31.27 -8.31 -20.57
N ALA A 533 -30.08 -8.88 -20.42
CA ALA A 533 -29.82 -10.06 -19.60
C ALA A 533 -29.69 -9.68 -18.12
N SER A 534 -28.93 -8.63 -17.84
CA SER A 534 -28.73 -8.07 -16.50
C SER A 534 -28.31 -6.61 -16.57
N ALA A 535 -28.43 -5.89 -15.46
CA ALA A 535 -27.84 -4.56 -15.34
C ALA A 535 -27.25 -4.32 -13.96
N THR A 536 -26.24 -3.44 -13.91
CA THR A 536 -25.54 -3.07 -12.68
C THR A 536 -25.30 -1.56 -12.67
N PHE A 537 -25.62 -0.92 -11.55
CA PHE A 537 -25.21 0.46 -11.29
C PHE A 537 -23.80 0.48 -10.69
N LEU A 538 -22.90 1.25 -11.29
CA LEU A 538 -21.51 1.43 -10.91
C LEU A 538 -21.30 2.86 -10.40
N VAL A 539 -20.61 2.99 -9.26
CA VAL A 539 -20.21 4.28 -8.72
C VAL A 539 -19.01 4.10 -7.78
N GLU A 540 -18.05 5.03 -7.79
CA GLU A 540 -17.05 5.11 -6.73
C GLU A 540 -17.58 5.99 -5.60
N ALA A 541 -17.58 5.47 -4.37
CA ALA A 541 -18.13 6.15 -3.21
C ALA A 541 -17.34 5.89 -1.92
N SER A 542 -17.27 6.88 -1.04
CA SER A 542 -16.67 6.75 0.31
C SER A 542 -17.56 7.36 1.38
N ALA A 543 -17.25 7.12 2.65
CA ALA A 543 -17.79 7.96 3.72
C ALA A 543 -17.29 9.40 3.51
N LYS A 544 -17.95 10.38 4.14
CA LYS A 544 -17.53 11.77 4.05
C LYS A 544 -17.71 12.51 5.37
N ARG A 545 -16.59 12.89 5.97
CA ARG A 545 -16.56 13.72 7.16
C ARG A 545 -16.80 15.19 6.81
N LEU A 546 -17.49 15.92 7.70
CA LEU A 546 -17.43 17.38 7.71
C LEU A 546 -16.14 17.83 8.40
N ASN A 547 -15.11 18.07 7.59
CA ASN A 547 -13.80 18.53 8.06
C ASN A 547 -13.86 19.97 8.57
N GLY A 548 -12.90 20.35 9.41
CA GLY A 548 -12.81 21.65 10.04
C GLY A 548 -12.83 22.80 9.01
N LYS A 549 -12.14 22.63 7.88
CA LYS A 549 -12.11 23.59 6.76
C LYS A 549 -13.46 23.75 6.05
N ASP A 550 -14.32 22.74 6.16
CA ASP A 550 -15.62 22.70 5.48
C ASP A 550 -16.75 23.24 6.38
N ARG A 551 -16.48 23.55 7.66
CA ARG A 551 -17.46 24.09 8.61
C ARG A 551 -17.61 25.60 8.45
N ASP A 552 -18.84 26.07 8.60
CA ASP A 552 -19.14 27.51 8.69
C ASP A 552 -18.80 28.01 10.11
N SER A 553 -17.51 28.16 10.44
CA SER A 553 -17.07 28.53 11.79
C SER A 553 -16.36 29.88 11.83
N THR A 554 -16.86 30.78 12.69
CA THR A 554 -16.23 32.02 13.16
C THR A 554 -15.44 31.84 14.48
N ALA A 555 -15.19 30.59 14.90
CA ALA A 555 -14.57 30.30 16.20
C ALA A 555 -13.09 30.69 16.22
N ALA A 556 -12.74 31.61 17.13
CA ALA A 556 -11.38 32.08 17.36
C ALA A 556 -10.45 30.95 17.86
N ASP A 557 -9.19 31.00 17.41
CA ASP A 557 -8.09 30.17 17.90
C ASP A 557 -7.78 30.52 19.36
N ASN A 558 -8.31 29.73 20.29
CA ASN A 558 -8.12 29.96 21.72
C ASN A 558 -7.12 28.96 22.32
N GLY A 559 -5.89 28.93 21.80
CA GLY A 559 -4.86 28.04 22.34
C GLY A 559 -3.45 28.62 22.39
N ASP A 560 -2.83 28.53 23.57
CA ASP A 560 -1.38 28.67 23.74
C ASP A 560 -0.72 27.39 23.19
N TYR A 561 -0.32 27.47 21.92
CA TYR A 561 0.24 26.37 21.12
C TYR A 561 1.48 25.72 21.75
N MET A 562 2.28 26.50 22.47
CA MET A 562 3.50 26.00 23.16
C MET A 562 3.19 25.16 24.41
N ARG A 563 1.93 25.13 24.86
CA ARG A 563 1.50 24.40 26.07
C ARG A 563 0.53 23.26 25.79
N GLY A 564 0.35 22.87 24.52
CA GLY A 564 -0.58 21.79 24.14
C GLY A 564 -2.04 22.07 24.46
N GLY A 565 -2.38 23.33 24.74
CA GLY A 565 -3.74 23.77 25.07
C GLY A 565 -4.49 24.24 23.85
N GLY A 566 -4.91 23.33 22.97
CA GLY A 566 -5.75 23.65 21.82
C GLY A 566 -6.20 22.38 21.11
N PHE A 567 -7.50 22.16 20.97
CA PHE A 567 -8.02 21.14 20.05
C PHE A 567 -7.77 21.63 18.61
N HIS A 568 -6.56 21.43 18.09
CA HIS A 568 -6.27 21.67 16.68
C HIS A 568 -6.88 20.52 15.88
N ASP A 569 -8.10 20.71 15.39
CA ASP A 569 -8.67 19.85 14.37
C ASP A 569 -7.76 19.94 13.12
N PRO A 570 -6.96 18.89 12.81
CA PRO A 570 -5.93 18.92 11.76
C PRO A 570 -6.53 19.11 10.35
N SER A 571 -7.85 18.99 10.27
CA SER A 571 -8.64 19.21 9.05
C SER A 571 -9.11 20.65 8.87
N ARG A 572 -8.69 21.61 9.72
CA ARG A 572 -9.01 23.06 9.58
C ARG A 572 -8.20 23.76 8.49
N ASN A 573 -7.00 23.29 8.17
CA ASN A 573 -6.20 23.89 7.12
C ASN A 573 -6.93 23.77 5.76
N PRO A 574 -7.00 24.83 4.92
CA PRO A 574 -7.68 24.78 3.62
C PRO A 574 -7.21 23.65 2.69
N ASN A 575 -5.93 23.31 2.74
CA ASN A 575 -5.32 22.25 1.92
C ASN A 575 -5.56 20.84 2.49
N SER A 576 -5.95 20.74 3.76
CA SER A 576 -6.02 19.46 4.47
C SER A 576 -7.09 18.53 3.92
N TYR A 577 -6.73 17.25 3.83
CA TYR A 577 -7.65 16.13 3.70
C TYR A 577 -6.99 14.97 4.46
N PRO A 578 -7.41 14.72 5.71
CA PRO A 578 -6.67 13.84 6.60
C PRO A 578 -6.32 12.50 5.96
N MET A 579 -5.03 12.17 5.98
CA MET A 579 -4.53 10.92 5.41
C MET A 579 -5.18 9.73 6.12
N THR A 580 -5.37 8.61 5.43
CA THR A 580 -5.88 7.39 6.06
C THR A 580 -4.92 6.92 7.18
N GLY A 581 -5.47 6.39 8.27
CA GLY A 581 -4.67 5.90 9.40
C GLY A 581 -5.40 4.89 10.27
N ALA A 582 -4.95 4.76 11.53
CA ALA A 582 -5.48 3.77 12.46
C ALA A 582 -6.99 3.94 12.75
N THR A 583 -7.48 5.18 12.82
CA THR A 583 -8.88 5.50 13.08
C THR A 583 -9.59 5.83 11.77
N LYS A 584 -10.59 5.02 11.42
CA LYS A 584 -11.37 5.18 10.19
C LYS A 584 -12.70 5.90 10.45
N PHE A 585 -13.14 6.72 9.50
CA PHE A 585 -14.44 7.40 9.52
C PHE A 585 -15.46 6.66 8.66
N ARG A 586 -16.31 5.84 9.29
CA ARG A 586 -17.21 4.91 8.60
C ARG A 586 -18.56 5.54 8.24
N SER A 587 -19.16 5.04 7.17
CA SER A 587 -20.55 5.28 6.78
C SER A 587 -21.18 4.01 6.23
N ALA A 588 -22.49 4.04 5.95
CA ALA A 588 -23.16 2.99 5.21
C ALA A 588 -24.21 3.59 4.28
N VAL A 589 -24.24 3.11 3.05
CA VAL A 589 -25.13 3.62 2.00
C VAL A 589 -26.15 2.56 1.62
N SER A 590 -27.43 2.91 1.75
CA SER A 590 -28.55 2.11 1.24
C SER A 590 -28.87 2.60 -0.18
N VAL A 591 -28.99 1.68 -1.13
CA VAL A 591 -29.24 2.02 -2.53
C VAL A 591 -30.63 1.53 -2.93
N ARG A 592 -31.39 2.42 -3.57
CA ARG A 592 -32.67 2.10 -4.22
C ARG A 592 -32.58 2.42 -5.71
N VAL A 593 -33.18 1.56 -6.54
CA VAL A 593 -33.27 1.77 -7.98
C VAL A 593 -34.73 1.71 -8.39
N ASN A 594 -35.26 2.79 -8.99
CA ASN A 594 -36.67 2.94 -9.34
C ASN A 594 -37.61 2.60 -8.16
N GLY A 595 -37.28 3.10 -6.98
CA GLY A 595 -38.02 2.87 -5.72
C GLY A 595 -37.77 1.52 -5.05
N GLN A 596 -37.20 0.54 -5.76
CA GLN A 596 -36.93 -0.80 -5.25
C GLN A 596 -35.63 -0.84 -4.43
N PRO A 597 -35.58 -1.49 -3.25
CA PRO A 597 -34.33 -1.71 -2.53
C PRO A 597 -33.36 -2.56 -3.34
N ALA A 598 -32.13 -2.09 -3.55
CA ALA A 598 -31.07 -2.83 -4.23
C ALA A 598 -30.04 -3.42 -3.25
N GLY A 599 -29.87 -2.80 -2.07
CA GLY A 599 -29.01 -3.31 -1.01
C GLY A 599 -28.47 -2.21 -0.10
N ARG A 600 -27.55 -2.59 0.79
CA ARG A 600 -26.81 -1.68 1.65
C ARG A 600 -25.33 -2.06 1.64
N TRP A 601 -24.45 -1.06 1.52
CA TRP A 601 -23.00 -1.22 1.47
C TRP A 601 -22.36 -0.43 2.61
N GLU A 602 -21.38 -1.04 3.27
CA GLU A 602 -20.53 -0.36 4.23
C GLU A 602 -19.44 0.42 3.49
N LEU A 603 -19.22 1.66 3.93
CA LEU A 603 -18.16 2.53 3.45
C LEU A 603 -17.13 2.65 4.58
N PRO A 604 -15.98 1.96 4.46
CA PRO A 604 -15.12 1.69 5.60
C PRO A 604 -14.35 2.91 6.10
N ASP A 605 -14.23 3.96 5.29
CA ASP A 605 -13.48 5.17 5.61
C ASP A 605 -13.88 6.37 4.72
N ASP A 606 -13.35 7.54 5.05
CA ASP A 606 -13.22 8.73 4.21
C ASP A 606 -11.74 8.88 3.79
N PRO A 607 -11.24 8.04 2.87
CA PRO A 607 -9.82 7.77 2.79
C PRO A 607 -9.07 8.77 1.90
N ALA A 608 -7.79 8.97 2.21
CA ALA A 608 -6.84 9.66 1.34
C ALA A 608 -5.41 9.12 1.49
N ASP A 609 -4.84 8.71 0.36
CA ASP A 609 -3.45 8.27 0.20
C ASP A 609 -3.12 8.12 -1.30
N SER A 610 -1.96 7.55 -1.64
CA SER A 610 -1.50 7.44 -3.04
C SER A 610 -2.46 6.65 -3.94
N ARG A 611 -3.40 5.85 -3.40
CA ARG A 611 -4.42 5.13 -4.19
C ARG A 611 -5.38 6.08 -4.90
N GLY A 612 -5.55 7.32 -4.43
CA GLY A 612 -6.31 8.38 -5.11
C GLY A 612 -5.56 8.97 -6.31
N ILE A 613 -5.15 8.10 -7.25
CA ILE A 613 -4.35 8.47 -8.44
C ILE A 613 -5.03 9.58 -9.25
N LEU A 614 -6.34 9.48 -9.48
CA LEU A 614 -7.08 10.49 -10.23
C LEU A 614 -7.23 11.78 -9.44
N SER A 615 -7.39 11.69 -8.11
CA SER A 615 -7.42 12.88 -7.24
C SER A 615 -6.11 13.65 -7.28
N TRP A 616 -4.95 12.96 -7.31
CA TRP A 616 -3.64 13.59 -7.51
C TRP A 616 -3.46 14.14 -8.91
N HIS A 617 -3.83 13.37 -9.94
CA HIS A 617 -3.75 13.78 -11.34
C HIS A 617 -4.63 15.02 -11.63
N ALA A 618 -5.72 15.18 -10.90
CA ALA A 618 -6.66 16.29 -11.05
C ALA A 618 -6.16 17.63 -10.50
N GLN A 619 -5.13 17.64 -9.63
CA GLN A 619 -4.74 18.84 -8.90
C GLN A 619 -4.21 19.93 -9.83
N PRO A 620 -4.71 21.17 -9.74
CA PRO A 620 -4.08 22.30 -10.39
C PRO A 620 -2.75 22.61 -9.70
N HIS A 621 -1.74 23.02 -10.48
CA HIS A 621 -0.46 23.46 -9.94
C HIS A 621 -0.50 24.94 -9.47
N ASP A 622 -1.58 25.35 -8.79
CA ASP A 622 -1.83 26.73 -8.36
C ASP A 622 -1.35 27.03 -6.92
N GLY A 623 -0.73 26.04 -6.25
CA GLY A 623 -0.19 26.17 -4.90
C GLY A 623 -1.17 25.84 -3.78
N HIS A 624 -2.33 25.26 -4.09
CA HIS A 624 -3.29 24.71 -3.13
C HIS A 624 -3.57 23.22 -3.39
N LEU A 625 -4.14 22.54 -2.40
CA LEU A 625 -4.62 21.16 -2.50
C LEU A 625 -6.14 21.10 -2.35
N TYR A 626 -6.76 20.35 -3.26
CA TYR A 626 -8.21 20.17 -3.34
C TYR A 626 -8.54 18.69 -3.15
N GLU A 627 -8.61 18.26 -1.90
CA GLU A 627 -8.90 16.87 -1.50
C GLU A 627 -7.99 15.83 -2.21
N ALA A 628 -6.72 16.19 -2.38
CA ALA A 628 -5.71 15.36 -3.03
C ALA A 628 -5.55 14.00 -2.33
N GLY A 629 -5.30 12.95 -3.12
CA GLY A 629 -5.22 11.58 -2.63
C GLY A 629 -6.55 10.95 -2.17
N SER A 630 -7.66 11.71 -2.08
CA SER A 630 -8.94 11.12 -1.66
C SER A 630 -9.50 10.12 -2.67
N TYR A 631 -10.17 9.06 -2.21
CA TYR A 631 -10.75 8.04 -3.10
C TYR A 631 -11.91 7.29 -2.43
N GLY A 632 -12.56 6.38 -3.16
CA GLY A 632 -13.65 5.56 -2.65
C GLY A 632 -13.58 4.08 -3.05
N GLU A 633 -14.60 3.36 -2.62
CA GLU A 633 -14.86 1.97 -3.01
C GLU A 633 -15.70 1.95 -4.29
N LEU A 634 -15.38 1.03 -5.20
CA LEU A 634 -16.19 0.80 -6.38
C LEU A 634 -17.41 -0.04 -6.00
N LEU A 635 -18.57 0.60 -5.90
CA LEU A 635 -19.83 -0.09 -5.65
C LEU A 635 -20.37 -0.67 -6.96
N ARG A 636 -20.73 -1.96 -6.92
CA ARG A 636 -21.43 -2.67 -7.99
C ARG A 636 -22.80 -3.08 -7.46
N VAL A 637 -23.82 -2.32 -7.83
CA VAL A 637 -25.19 -2.48 -7.34
C VAL A 637 -26.02 -3.23 -8.40
N PRO A 638 -26.37 -4.51 -8.17
CA PRO A 638 -27.22 -5.25 -9.08
C PRO A 638 -28.59 -4.59 -9.20
N ILE A 639 -29.13 -4.50 -10.41
CA ILE A 639 -30.46 -3.93 -10.66
C ILE A 639 -31.46 -5.06 -10.84
N SER A 640 -32.54 -5.06 -10.05
CA SER A 640 -33.58 -6.08 -10.13
C SER A 640 -34.35 -6.00 -11.45
N ALA A 641 -34.95 -7.13 -11.85
CA ALA A 641 -35.78 -7.17 -13.06
C ALA A 641 -36.96 -6.18 -13.00
N ASP A 642 -37.54 -5.97 -11.82
CA ASP A 642 -38.65 -5.02 -11.64
C ASP A 642 -38.19 -3.57 -11.82
N ALA A 643 -37.04 -3.21 -11.24
CA ALA A 643 -36.45 -1.89 -11.42
C ALA A 643 -36.06 -1.65 -12.90
N LEU A 644 -35.58 -2.68 -13.61
CA LEU A 644 -35.28 -2.61 -15.03
C LEU A 644 -36.53 -2.36 -15.90
N ARG A 645 -37.61 -3.12 -15.67
CA ARG A 645 -38.87 -2.92 -16.39
C ARG A 645 -39.44 -1.53 -16.16
N GLU A 646 -39.36 -1.03 -14.93
CA GLU A 646 -39.80 0.33 -14.62
C GLU A 646 -38.95 1.37 -15.35
N GLY A 647 -37.63 1.20 -15.38
CA GLY A 647 -36.74 2.15 -16.07
C GLY A 647 -36.94 2.19 -17.58
N ALA A 648 -37.21 1.05 -18.20
CA ALA A 648 -37.57 0.98 -19.61
C ALA A 648 -38.92 1.66 -19.89
N ARG A 649 -39.87 1.59 -18.96
CA ARG A 649 -41.20 2.20 -19.06
C ARG A 649 -41.15 3.72 -18.89
N THR A 650 -40.35 4.22 -17.96
CA THR A 650 -40.20 5.66 -17.66
C THR A 650 -39.18 6.35 -18.57
N GLY A 651 -38.27 5.59 -19.18
CA GLY A 651 -37.17 6.11 -19.98
C GLY A 651 -35.95 6.52 -19.16
N GLU A 652 -35.90 6.21 -17.86
CA GLU A 652 -34.79 6.55 -16.97
C GLU A 652 -34.62 5.57 -15.81
N MET A 653 -33.38 5.37 -15.39
CA MET A 653 -33.01 4.68 -14.16
C MET A 653 -32.82 5.71 -13.04
N VAL A 654 -33.76 5.76 -12.11
CA VAL A 654 -33.69 6.60 -10.91
C VAL A 654 -32.93 5.83 -9.82
N VAL A 655 -31.75 6.32 -9.45
CA VAL A 655 -30.90 5.68 -8.44
C VAL A 655 -30.72 6.60 -7.24
N ARG A 656 -31.13 6.14 -6.06
CA ARG A 656 -30.99 6.89 -4.81
C ARG A 656 -30.00 6.20 -3.89
N LEU A 657 -28.97 6.95 -3.46
CA LEU A 657 -27.97 6.54 -2.49
C LEU A 657 -28.23 7.30 -1.18
N GLU A 658 -28.53 6.58 -0.11
CA GLU A 658 -29.03 7.16 1.15
C GLU A 658 -28.20 6.72 2.36
N VAL A 659 -27.86 7.67 3.22
CA VAL A 659 -27.15 7.49 4.49
C VAL A 659 -28.11 7.78 5.64
N ASP A 660 -28.28 6.79 6.51
CA ASP A 660 -29.25 6.82 7.61
C ASP A 660 -28.80 7.74 8.76
N ALA A 661 -29.75 8.38 9.44
CA ALA A 661 -29.50 9.23 10.61
C ALA A 661 -28.88 8.47 11.80
N ALA A 662 -29.05 7.15 11.88
CA ALA A 662 -28.45 6.28 12.89
C ALA A 662 -26.93 6.10 12.69
N LEU A 663 -26.42 6.29 11.48
CA LEU A 663 -24.99 6.30 11.16
C LEU A 663 -24.69 7.42 10.16
N PRO A 664 -24.67 8.70 10.61
CA PRO A 664 -24.56 9.87 9.76
C PRO A 664 -23.11 10.11 9.30
N GLY A 665 -22.50 9.08 8.69
CA GLY A 665 -21.12 9.07 8.23
C GLY A 665 -20.88 9.77 6.89
N GLY A 666 -21.89 10.44 6.32
CA GLY A 666 -21.79 11.12 5.03
C GLY A 666 -21.55 10.19 3.83
N LEU A 667 -21.48 10.79 2.65
CA LEU A 667 -21.22 10.13 1.38
C LEU A 667 -20.46 11.08 0.46
N ALA A 668 -19.36 10.61 -0.12
CA ALA A 668 -18.72 11.24 -1.26
C ALA A 668 -18.93 10.38 -2.51
N ILE A 669 -19.23 11.02 -3.64
CA ILE A 669 -19.30 10.40 -4.96
C ILE A 669 -18.17 10.95 -5.82
N TYR A 670 -17.37 10.04 -6.36
CA TYR A 670 -16.22 10.35 -7.21
C TYR A 670 -16.60 10.16 -8.68
N GLY A 671 -16.21 11.10 -9.54
CA GLY A 671 -16.42 11.02 -10.99
C GLY A 671 -15.22 10.43 -11.72
N ALA A 672 -15.34 10.23 -13.04
CA ALA A 672 -14.33 9.54 -13.84
C ALA A 672 -12.93 10.19 -13.88
N HIS A 673 -12.79 11.42 -13.36
CA HIS A 673 -11.56 12.20 -13.31
C HIS A 673 -11.12 12.55 -11.88
N PHE A 674 -11.63 11.85 -10.86
CA PHE A 674 -11.26 12.05 -9.46
C PHE A 674 -11.44 10.74 -8.67
N GLY A 675 -10.65 10.51 -7.62
CA GLY A 675 -10.67 9.24 -6.89
C GLY A 675 -9.65 8.23 -7.42
N ARG A 676 -10.07 6.97 -7.53
CA ARG A 676 -9.22 5.83 -7.93
C ARG A 676 -9.64 5.23 -9.26
N TYR A 677 -10.95 5.13 -9.52
CA TYR A 677 -11.51 4.45 -10.68
C TYR A 677 -11.99 5.48 -11.70
N PRO A 678 -11.72 5.30 -13.00
CA PRO A 678 -12.17 6.22 -14.04
C PRO A 678 -13.65 5.97 -14.39
N VAL A 679 -14.53 6.04 -13.38
CA VAL A 679 -15.94 5.67 -13.45
C VAL A 679 -16.81 6.82 -12.94
N ASP A 680 -17.69 7.32 -13.79
CA ASP A 680 -18.84 8.13 -13.38
C ASP A 680 -20.00 7.22 -12.94
N PRO A 681 -20.98 7.73 -12.15
CA PRO A 681 -22.26 7.04 -11.94
C PRO A 681 -22.85 6.51 -13.25
N SER A 682 -22.88 5.18 -13.38
CA SER A 682 -23.18 4.50 -14.65
C SER A 682 -24.10 3.31 -14.45
N VAL A 683 -25.03 3.07 -15.36
CA VAL A 683 -25.75 1.80 -15.48
C VAL A 683 -25.17 1.03 -16.66
N VAL A 684 -24.65 -0.16 -16.37
CA VAL A 684 -24.14 -1.11 -17.36
C VAL A 684 -25.23 -2.13 -17.63
N PHE A 685 -25.69 -2.20 -18.88
CA PHE A 685 -26.66 -3.18 -19.36
C PHE A 685 -25.92 -4.27 -20.13
N VAL A 686 -26.02 -5.51 -19.67
CA VAL A 686 -25.52 -6.69 -20.40
C VAL A 686 -26.66 -7.18 -21.29
N LEU A 687 -26.41 -7.27 -22.58
CA LEU A 687 -27.40 -7.70 -23.56
C LEU A 687 -27.45 -9.22 -23.67
N ARG A 688 -28.65 -9.77 -23.90
CA ARG A 688 -28.85 -11.16 -24.28
C ARG A 688 -28.25 -11.36 -25.66
N ASP A 689 -27.44 -12.39 -25.81
CA ASP A 689 -26.97 -12.80 -27.12
C ASP A 689 -28.15 -13.42 -27.88
N THR A 690 -28.61 -12.77 -28.95
CA THR A 690 -29.68 -13.27 -29.81
C THR A 690 -29.20 -14.33 -30.81
N SER A 691 -27.91 -14.72 -30.76
CA SER A 691 -27.29 -15.65 -31.70
C SER A 691 -27.09 -17.09 -31.23
N GLN A 692 -27.53 -17.49 -30.03
CA GLN A 692 -27.32 -18.86 -29.54
C GLN A 692 -28.52 -19.58 -28.91
N ALA A 693 -28.44 -20.92 -28.99
CA ALA A 693 -29.52 -21.89 -28.90
C ALA A 693 -30.27 -21.91 -27.57
N THR A 694 -31.55 -22.28 -27.62
CA THR A 694 -32.42 -22.45 -26.45
C THR A 694 -31.83 -23.49 -25.48
N PRO A 695 -31.90 -23.27 -24.15
CA PRO A 695 -31.48 -24.28 -23.17
C PRO A 695 -32.16 -25.61 -23.48
N ARG A 696 -31.42 -26.72 -23.44
CA ARG A 696 -31.90 -28.05 -23.86
C ARG A 696 -31.37 -29.13 -22.93
N VAL A 697 -32.25 -30.06 -22.55
CA VAL A 697 -31.83 -31.35 -21.98
C VAL A 697 -32.08 -32.44 -23.02
N THR A 698 -31.08 -33.28 -23.25
CA THR A 698 -31.23 -34.48 -24.09
C THR A 698 -30.89 -35.73 -23.30
N ARG A 699 -31.53 -36.85 -23.66
CA ARG A 699 -31.39 -38.15 -23.01
C ARG A 699 -30.91 -39.16 -24.05
N ALA A 700 -29.87 -39.92 -23.72
CA ALA A 700 -29.30 -40.97 -24.57
C ALA A 700 -28.89 -42.19 -23.73
N PRO A 701 -28.78 -43.40 -24.33
CA PRO A 701 -28.19 -44.54 -23.63
C PRO A 701 -26.67 -44.36 -23.48
N PHE A 702 -26.12 -44.59 -22.29
CA PHE A 702 -24.68 -44.57 -22.03
C PHE A 702 -24.06 -45.99 -22.01
N GLY A 703 -24.83 -47.00 -21.60
CA GLY A 703 -24.38 -48.38 -21.52
C GLY A 703 -25.32 -49.27 -20.73
N ARG A 704 -24.91 -50.51 -20.47
CA ARG A 704 -25.64 -51.46 -19.62
C ARG A 704 -24.75 -51.98 -18.49
N LEU A 705 -25.31 -52.08 -17.30
CA LEU A 705 -24.67 -52.76 -16.18
C LEU A 705 -24.55 -54.27 -16.45
N PRO A 706 -23.66 -55.00 -15.75
CA PRO A 706 -23.51 -56.45 -15.92
C PRO A 706 -24.80 -57.26 -15.70
N ASP A 707 -25.77 -56.70 -14.97
CA ASP A 707 -27.08 -57.30 -14.72
C ASP A 707 -28.16 -56.91 -15.76
N GLY A 708 -27.78 -56.21 -16.83
CA GLY A 708 -28.63 -55.84 -17.95
C GLY A 708 -29.39 -54.51 -17.80
N ARG A 709 -29.37 -53.88 -16.62
CA ARG A 709 -30.01 -52.57 -16.39
C ARG A 709 -29.33 -51.47 -17.22
N SER A 710 -30.14 -50.57 -17.77
CA SER A 710 -29.67 -49.49 -18.65
C SER A 710 -29.16 -48.31 -17.85
N VAL A 711 -28.02 -47.76 -18.25
CA VAL A 711 -27.47 -46.47 -17.77
C VAL A 711 -27.75 -45.41 -18.82
N GLU A 712 -28.23 -44.26 -18.39
CA GLU A 712 -28.64 -43.15 -19.25
C GLU A 712 -27.68 -41.99 -19.08
N LEU A 713 -27.48 -41.23 -20.16
CA LEU A 713 -26.74 -39.99 -20.24
C LEU A 713 -27.73 -38.85 -20.43
N PHE A 714 -27.63 -37.84 -19.58
CA PHE A 714 -28.31 -36.55 -19.70
C PHE A 714 -27.29 -35.50 -20.10
N THR A 715 -27.52 -34.83 -21.23
CA THR A 715 -26.72 -33.69 -21.67
C THR A 715 -27.55 -32.42 -21.45
N LEU A 716 -27.09 -31.57 -20.54
CA LEU A 716 -27.64 -30.26 -20.22
C LEU A 716 -26.88 -29.21 -21.02
N SER A 717 -27.56 -28.33 -21.74
CA SER A 717 -26.92 -27.21 -22.44
C SER A 717 -27.63 -25.90 -22.15
N ASN A 718 -26.87 -24.81 -22.02
CA ASN A 718 -27.42 -23.47 -21.91
C ASN A 718 -27.17 -22.63 -23.18
N ALA A 719 -27.70 -21.41 -23.18
CA ALA A 719 -27.62 -20.52 -24.32
C ALA A 719 -26.22 -19.95 -24.59
N HIS A 720 -25.25 -20.12 -23.69
CA HIS A 720 -23.87 -19.67 -23.87
C HIS A 720 -22.94 -20.81 -24.36
N GLY A 721 -23.53 -21.96 -24.73
CA GLY A 721 -22.78 -23.11 -25.26
C GLY A 721 -22.12 -23.98 -24.18
N ILE A 722 -22.39 -23.75 -22.89
CA ILE A 722 -21.94 -24.65 -21.83
C ILE A 722 -22.72 -25.96 -21.93
N GLU A 723 -22.01 -27.07 -21.82
CA GLU A 723 -22.58 -28.41 -21.84
C GLU A 723 -22.14 -29.21 -20.61
N VAL A 724 -23.10 -29.77 -19.87
CA VAL A 724 -22.86 -30.65 -18.72
C VAL A 724 -23.47 -32.01 -19.00
N GLN A 725 -22.67 -33.07 -18.86
CA GLN A 725 -23.12 -34.44 -19.09
C GLN A 725 -23.16 -35.24 -17.78
N VAL A 726 -24.31 -35.81 -17.45
CA VAL A 726 -24.56 -36.56 -16.22
C VAL A 726 -25.10 -37.96 -16.54
N ILE A 727 -24.57 -39.01 -15.94
CA ILE A 727 -25.09 -40.37 -16.09
C ILE A 727 -25.84 -40.87 -14.85
N THR A 728 -26.81 -41.77 -15.06
CA THR A 728 -27.63 -42.32 -13.95
C THR A 728 -26.86 -43.27 -13.03
N TYR A 729 -25.77 -43.87 -13.50
CA TYR A 729 -24.89 -44.67 -12.63
C TYR A 729 -24.04 -43.75 -11.76
N GLY A 730 -24.16 -43.87 -10.45
CA GLY A 730 -23.45 -43.03 -9.47
C GLY A 730 -23.84 -41.54 -9.46
N GLY A 731 -24.79 -41.13 -10.31
CA GLY A 731 -25.08 -39.71 -10.57
C GLY A 731 -23.86 -38.95 -11.07
N ILE A 732 -23.04 -39.61 -11.90
CA ILE A 732 -21.70 -39.13 -12.24
C ILE A 732 -21.77 -37.98 -13.26
N ILE A 733 -21.09 -36.88 -12.95
CA ILE A 733 -20.74 -35.85 -13.95
C ILE A 733 -19.58 -36.40 -14.80
N THR A 734 -19.85 -36.59 -16.08
CA THR A 734 -18.91 -37.19 -17.04
C THR A 734 -18.13 -36.17 -17.86
N SER A 735 -18.70 -34.99 -18.09
CA SER A 735 -18.10 -33.89 -18.87
C SER A 735 -18.73 -32.55 -18.46
N ILE A 736 -17.92 -31.50 -18.42
CA ILE A 736 -18.35 -30.09 -18.34
C ILE A 736 -17.55 -29.31 -19.38
N ARG A 737 -18.19 -28.96 -20.49
CA ARG A 737 -17.57 -28.17 -21.55
C ARG A 737 -17.95 -26.71 -21.38
N THR A 738 -16.96 -25.84 -21.26
CA THR A 738 -17.15 -24.40 -21.01
C THR A 738 -16.13 -23.57 -21.79
N PRO A 739 -16.48 -22.36 -22.27
CA PRO A 739 -15.54 -21.54 -23.04
C PRO A 739 -14.42 -20.98 -22.15
N ASP A 740 -13.18 -21.00 -22.66
CA ASP A 740 -12.05 -20.28 -22.07
C ASP A 740 -12.17 -18.75 -22.28
N ARG A 741 -11.19 -17.98 -21.78
CA ARG A 741 -11.15 -16.52 -21.95
C ARG A 741 -11.15 -16.04 -23.42
N ALA A 742 -10.79 -16.92 -24.35
CA ALA A 742 -10.76 -16.66 -25.80
C ALA A 742 -12.01 -17.24 -26.50
N GLY A 743 -12.98 -17.77 -25.75
CA GLY A 743 -14.21 -18.35 -26.29
C GLY A 743 -14.08 -19.81 -26.76
N ARG A 744 -12.96 -20.50 -26.50
CA ARG A 744 -12.76 -21.89 -26.94
C ARG A 744 -13.35 -22.87 -25.94
N LEU A 745 -14.27 -23.71 -26.38
CA LEU A 745 -14.90 -24.75 -25.57
C LEU A 745 -13.98 -25.96 -25.37
N ASP A 746 -13.73 -26.32 -24.11
CA ASP A 746 -13.02 -27.55 -23.73
C ASP A 746 -13.68 -28.20 -22.50
N ASP A 747 -13.48 -29.50 -22.30
CA ASP A 747 -13.94 -30.25 -21.12
C ASP A 747 -12.98 -30.03 -19.95
N ILE A 748 -13.52 -29.60 -18.82
CA ILE A 748 -12.74 -29.22 -17.63
C ILE A 748 -12.88 -30.18 -16.45
N VAL A 749 -13.48 -31.36 -16.66
CA VAL A 749 -13.57 -32.40 -15.63
C VAL A 749 -12.88 -33.69 -16.06
N LEU A 750 -12.45 -34.47 -15.08
CA LEU A 750 -11.87 -35.79 -15.33
C LEU A 750 -12.98 -36.85 -15.35
N GLY A 751 -13.06 -37.59 -16.45
CA GLY A 751 -14.08 -38.63 -16.66
C GLY A 751 -13.59 -39.76 -17.58
N PHE A 752 -14.52 -40.64 -17.96
CA PHE A 752 -14.28 -41.70 -18.94
C PHE A 752 -15.35 -41.65 -20.04
N ASP A 753 -14.95 -41.95 -21.27
CA ASP A 753 -15.85 -41.94 -22.43
C ASP A 753 -16.89 -43.08 -22.43
N SER A 754 -16.78 -44.05 -21.52
CA SER A 754 -17.67 -45.22 -21.49
C SER A 754 -17.95 -45.76 -20.10
N LEU A 755 -19.11 -46.40 -19.94
CA LEU A 755 -19.51 -47.07 -18.69
C LEU A 755 -18.47 -48.08 -18.20
N ALA A 756 -17.79 -48.79 -19.11
CA ALA A 756 -16.76 -49.76 -18.76
C ALA A 756 -15.58 -49.13 -18.01
N GLY A 757 -15.29 -47.84 -18.21
CA GLY A 757 -14.31 -47.09 -17.43
C GLY A 757 -14.76 -46.90 -15.97
N TYR A 758 -16.01 -46.47 -15.79
CA TYR A 758 -16.61 -46.24 -14.47
C TYR A 758 -16.92 -47.51 -13.67
N LEU A 759 -17.04 -48.66 -14.32
CA LEU A 759 -17.22 -49.95 -13.64
C LEU A 759 -15.90 -50.55 -13.09
N LYS A 760 -14.74 -49.95 -13.41
CA LYS A 760 -13.45 -50.32 -12.80
C LYS A 760 -13.33 -49.70 -11.41
N ASN A 761 -12.31 -50.12 -10.64
CA ASN A 761 -12.03 -49.52 -9.34
C ASN A 761 -11.35 -48.15 -9.51
N VAL A 762 -12.15 -47.11 -9.74
CA VAL A 762 -11.70 -45.74 -10.05
C VAL A 762 -11.95 -44.76 -8.88
N PRO A 763 -11.20 -43.64 -8.76
CA PRO A 763 -11.27 -42.71 -7.62
C PRO A 763 -12.52 -41.79 -7.58
N TYR A 764 -13.73 -42.37 -7.53
CA TYR A 764 -15.01 -41.64 -7.37
C TYR A 764 -15.23 -40.47 -8.36
N PHE A 765 -14.61 -40.48 -9.54
CA PHE A 765 -14.64 -39.37 -10.49
C PHE A 765 -16.07 -38.96 -10.85
N GLY A 766 -16.44 -37.73 -10.47
CA GLY A 766 -17.72 -37.11 -10.80
C GLY A 766 -18.92 -37.65 -10.03
N ALA A 767 -18.73 -38.63 -9.14
CA ALA A 767 -19.83 -39.35 -8.50
C ALA A 767 -20.49 -38.58 -7.34
N ILE A 768 -21.74 -38.93 -7.04
CA ILE A 768 -22.38 -38.60 -5.77
C ILE A 768 -21.86 -39.58 -4.71
N VAL A 769 -21.28 -39.07 -3.62
CA VAL A 769 -20.78 -39.90 -2.51
C VAL A 769 -21.70 -39.81 -1.30
N GLY A 770 -22.03 -40.97 -0.71
CA GLY A 770 -23.04 -41.09 0.34
C GLY A 770 -23.35 -42.55 0.68
N ARG A 771 -24.04 -42.87 1.78
CA ARG A 771 -24.78 -41.99 2.71
C ARG A 771 -23.91 -41.09 3.60
N TYR A 772 -22.62 -41.39 3.76
CA TYR A 772 -21.70 -40.54 4.51
C TYR A 772 -20.42 -40.29 3.71
N ALA A 773 -20.25 -39.06 3.22
CA ALA A 773 -19.04 -38.61 2.56
C ALA A 773 -17.88 -38.58 3.56
N ASN A 774 -16.70 -39.03 3.11
CA ASN A 774 -15.50 -39.20 3.93
C ASN A 774 -15.62 -40.40 4.92
N ARG A 775 -14.76 -40.46 5.95
CA ARG A 775 -14.51 -41.67 6.73
C ARG A 775 -15.33 -41.74 8.02
N ILE A 776 -15.85 -42.92 8.35
CA ILE A 776 -16.30 -43.27 9.71
C ILE A 776 -15.33 -44.30 10.30
N ARG A 777 -14.81 -43.96 11.49
CA ARG A 777 -13.78 -44.74 12.18
C ARG A 777 -14.27 -46.14 12.51
N ASN A 778 -13.41 -47.15 12.32
CA ASN A 778 -13.67 -48.56 12.63
C ASN A 778 -14.91 -49.15 11.90
N ALA A 779 -15.40 -48.45 10.87
CA ALA A 779 -16.65 -48.76 10.16
C ALA A 779 -17.81 -49.04 11.12
N GLN A 780 -17.99 -48.20 12.14
CA GLN A 780 -19.13 -48.32 13.04
C GLN A 780 -19.48 -46.96 13.66
N PHE A 781 -20.74 -46.81 14.05
CA PHE A 781 -21.19 -45.69 14.87
C PHE A 781 -22.31 -46.15 15.82
N THR A 782 -22.52 -45.40 16.89
CA THR A 782 -23.63 -45.64 17.82
C THR A 782 -24.66 -44.52 17.67
N LEU A 783 -25.92 -44.89 17.47
CA LEU A 783 -27.06 -43.98 17.35
C LEU A 783 -28.20 -44.52 18.22
N ASP A 784 -28.74 -43.67 19.09
CA ASP A 784 -29.81 -44.01 20.04
C ASP A 784 -29.52 -45.30 20.84
N GLY A 785 -28.27 -45.45 21.28
CA GLY A 785 -27.81 -46.61 22.07
C GLY A 785 -27.57 -47.89 21.27
N THR A 786 -27.90 -47.92 19.97
CA THR A 786 -27.64 -49.07 19.09
C THR A 786 -26.35 -48.85 18.29
N THR A 787 -25.45 -49.83 18.30
CA THR A 787 -24.22 -49.78 17.50
C THR A 787 -24.45 -50.42 16.13
N TYR A 788 -24.23 -49.64 15.09
CA TYR A 788 -24.32 -50.06 13.69
C TYR A 788 -22.92 -50.31 13.14
N HIS A 789 -22.76 -51.44 12.44
CA HIS A 789 -21.53 -51.81 11.76
C HIS A 789 -21.70 -51.59 10.26
N LEU A 790 -20.78 -50.85 9.69
CA LEU A 790 -20.72 -50.45 8.29
C LEU A 790 -19.68 -51.28 7.53
N ALA A 791 -19.73 -51.21 6.20
CA ALA A 791 -18.74 -51.89 5.38
C ALA A 791 -17.35 -51.25 5.52
N LYS A 792 -16.34 -52.05 5.90
CA LYS A 792 -14.92 -51.66 5.88
C LYS A 792 -14.40 -51.68 4.44
N ASN A 793 -14.31 -50.51 3.81
CA ASN A 793 -13.83 -50.37 2.43
C ASN A 793 -12.50 -49.59 2.32
N ILE A 794 -11.96 -49.07 3.44
CA ILE A 794 -10.59 -48.53 3.49
C ILE A 794 -9.90 -48.87 4.82
N GLY A 795 -9.10 -49.94 4.80
CA GLY A 795 -8.51 -50.48 6.03
C GLY A 795 -9.60 -50.81 7.05
N GLU A 796 -9.44 -50.32 8.29
CA GLU A 796 -10.44 -50.53 9.35
C GLU A 796 -11.67 -49.61 9.27
N ASN A 797 -11.67 -48.63 8.37
CA ASN A 797 -12.71 -47.60 8.31
C ASN A 797 -13.65 -47.84 7.13
N THR A 798 -14.82 -47.20 7.19
CA THR A 798 -15.67 -47.02 6.00
C THR A 798 -15.42 -45.64 5.41
N LEU A 799 -15.58 -45.49 4.10
CA LEU A 799 -15.34 -44.29 3.32
C LEU A 799 -16.46 -44.12 2.30
N HIS A 800 -16.98 -42.90 2.17
CA HIS A 800 -17.94 -42.52 1.13
C HIS A 800 -19.21 -43.39 1.08
N GLY A 801 -19.59 -43.96 2.22
CA GLY A 801 -20.84 -44.70 2.38
C GLY A 801 -20.80 -46.19 2.06
N GLY A 802 -19.63 -46.77 1.74
CA GLY A 802 -19.45 -48.22 1.73
C GLY A 802 -18.89 -48.82 0.43
N VAL A 803 -19.02 -50.14 0.27
CA VAL A 803 -18.46 -50.90 -0.87
C VAL A 803 -19.28 -50.68 -2.14
N ARG A 804 -20.61 -50.58 -2.01
CA ARG A 804 -21.55 -50.12 -3.03
C ARG A 804 -22.29 -48.88 -2.53
N GLY A 805 -21.52 -47.82 -2.26
CA GLY A 805 -22.06 -46.51 -1.91
C GLY A 805 -22.83 -45.86 -3.06
N PHE A 806 -23.28 -44.63 -2.83
CA PHE A 806 -24.08 -43.85 -3.80
C PHE A 806 -23.38 -43.62 -5.15
N ASP A 807 -22.06 -43.82 -5.21
CA ASP A 807 -21.23 -43.76 -6.40
C ASP A 807 -21.40 -44.97 -7.33
N ARG A 808 -21.97 -46.09 -6.84
CA ARG A 808 -22.09 -47.37 -7.55
C ARG A 808 -23.52 -47.87 -7.72
N VAL A 809 -24.48 -47.08 -7.28
CA VAL A 809 -25.90 -47.40 -7.46
C VAL A 809 -26.44 -46.80 -8.75
N LEU A 810 -27.52 -47.38 -9.25
CA LEU A 810 -28.24 -46.85 -10.41
C LEU A 810 -29.37 -45.95 -9.91
N TRP A 811 -29.24 -44.66 -10.19
CA TRP A 811 -30.24 -43.64 -9.90
C TRP A 811 -31.33 -43.63 -10.99
N THR A 812 -32.54 -43.23 -10.63
CA THR A 812 -33.59 -42.90 -11.62
C THR A 812 -33.48 -41.43 -11.97
N GLY A 813 -33.35 -41.06 -13.25
CA GLY A 813 -33.24 -39.68 -13.69
C GLY A 813 -34.51 -39.14 -14.35
N GLU A 814 -34.96 -37.97 -13.91
CA GLU A 814 -36.08 -37.22 -14.48
C GLU A 814 -35.56 -35.86 -15.00
N PRO A 815 -35.49 -35.63 -16.32
CA PRO A 815 -35.00 -34.38 -16.89
C PRO A 815 -36.07 -33.27 -16.80
N PHE A 816 -35.63 -32.02 -16.73
CA PHE A 816 -36.52 -30.86 -16.80
C PHE A 816 -35.90 -29.69 -17.59
N GLN A 817 -36.77 -28.83 -18.09
CA GLN A 817 -36.44 -27.53 -18.67
C GLN A 817 -37.41 -26.50 -18.12
N THR A 818 -36.88 -25.44 -17.53
CA THR A 818 -37.62 -24.33 -16.94
C THR A 818 -36.93 -23.02 -17.28
N ASP A 819 -37.55 -21.89 -16.96
CA ASP A 819 -36.91 -20.56 -17.10
C ASP A 819 -35.66 -20.42 -16.22
N SER A 820 -35.53 -21.21 -15.15
CA SER A 820 -34.38 -21.25 -14.26
C SER A 820 -33.20 -22.08 -14.81
N GLY A 821 -33.39 -22.84 -15.89
CA GLY A 821 -32.33 -23.63 -16.52
C GLY A 821 -32.81 -24.97 -17.09
N SER A 822 -31.85 -25.76 -17.56
CA SER A 822 -32.06 -27.16 -17.91
C SER A 822 -31.38 -28.06 -16.88
N GLY A 823 -31.97 -29.20 -16.56
CA GLY A 823 -31.45 -30.04 -15.50
C GLY A 823 -31.96 -31.46 -15.49
N VAL A 824 -31.48 -32.22 -14.52
CA VAL A 824 -31.95 -33.58 -14.22
C VAL A 824 -32.01 -33.79 -12.72
N THR A 825 -33.13 -34.33 -12.25
CA THR A 825 -33.30 -34.81 -10.87
C THR A 825 -33.03 -36.30 -10.83
N LEU A 826 -32.01 -36.70 -10.07
CA LEU A 826 -31.65 -38.09 -9.83
C LEU A 826 -32.25 -38.53 -8.50
N GLN A 827 -32.95 -39.65 -8.48
CA GLN A 827 -33.54 -40.23 -7.27
C GLN A 827 -33.01 -41.64 -7.01
N TYR A 828 -32.67 -41.94 -5.75
CA TYR A 828 -32.33 -43.28 -5.30
C TYR A 828 -32.94 -43.57 -3.92
N THR A 829 -33.43 -44.78 -3.73
CA THR A 829 -33.97 -45.26 -2.45
C THR A 829 -33.03 -46.32 -1.88
N SER A 830 -32.26 -45.93 -0.89
CA SER A 830 -31.40 -46.82 -0.13
C SER A 830 -32.23 -47.50 0.97
N ARG A 831 -32.25 -48.83 1.03
CA ARG A 831 -33.12 -49.55 1.98
C ARG A 831 -32.55 -49.54 3.40
N ASP A 832 -33.40 -49.77 4.40
CA ASP A 832 -32.95 -50.00 5.79
C ASP A 832 -31.91 -51.14 5.83
N GLY A 833 -30.75 -50.86 6.45
CA GLY A 833 -29.61 -51.78 6.55
C GLY A 833 -28.64 -51.77 5.37
N GLU A 834 -28.88 -51.00 4.31
CA GLU A 834 -27.99 -50.91 3.15
C GLU A 834 -26.62 -50.33 3.54
N GLU A 835 -25.53 -51.03 3.18
CA GLU A 835 -24.15 -50.76 3.63
C GLU A 835 -23.98 -50.67 5.16
N GLY A 836 -24.97 -51.17 5.93
CA GLY A 836 -25.00 -51.16 7.39
C GLY A 836 -25.69 -49.94 8.01
N TYR A 837 -26.21 -49.00 7.21
CA TYR A 837 -26.90 -47.82 7.72
C TYR A 837 -28.38 -48.11 8.06
N PRO A 838 -28.89 -47.64 9.21
CA PRO A 838 -30.31 -47.74 9.53
C PRO A 838 -31.16 -46.80 8.67
N GLY A 839 -32.46 -47.11 8.59
CA GLY A 839 -33.47 -46.33 7.92
C GLY A 839 -33.49 -46.51 6.41
N THR A 840 -34.68 -46.63 5.84
CA THR A 840 -34.88 -46.39 4.41
C THR A 840 -34.66 -44.90 4.15
N LEU A 841 -33.82 -44.56 3.18
CA LEU A 841 -33.49 -43.19 2.81
C LEU A 841 -33.84 -42.97 1.34
N VAL A 842 -34.76 -42.05 1.07
CA VAL A 842 -35.05 -41.57 -0.29
C VAL A 842 -34.24 -40.30 -0.49
N THR A 843 -33.31 -40.33 -1.45
CA THR A 843 -32.44 -39.19 -1.78
C THR A 843 -32.75 -38.70 -3.19
N ARG A 844 -32.82 -37.38 -3.35
CA ARG A 844 -32.86 -36.68 -4.63
C ARG A 844 -31.66 -35.75 -4.75
N VAL A 845 -30.98 -35.80 -5.88
CA VAL A 845 -29.90 -34.87 -6.24
C VAL A 845 -30.24 -34.24 -7.57
N THR A 846 -30.32 -32.92 -7.60
CA THR A 846 -30.72 -32.16 -8.79
C THR A 846 -29.52 -31.40 -9.34
N TYR A 847 -29.19 -31.65 -10.60
CA TYR A 847 -28.22 -30.85 -11.35
C TYR A 847 -28.98 -29.84 -12.22
N THR A 848 -28.73 -28.55 -12.01
CA THR A 848 -29.33 -27.47 -12.81
C THR A 848 -28.22 -26.66 -13.47
N LEU A 849 -28.22 -26.60 -14.81
CA LEU A 849 -27.41 -25.66 -15.56
C LEU A 849 -28.24 -24.41 -15.87
N THR A 850 -27.88 -23.29 -15.23
CA THR A 850 -28.63 -22.04 -15.30
C THR A 850 -28.27 -21.22 -16.54
N PRO A 851 -29.11 -20.26 -16.94
CA PRO A 851 -28.77 -19.26 -17.98
C PRO A 851 -27.62 -18.32 -17.60
N ARG A 852 -27.14 -18.34 -16.35
CA ARG A 852 -26.05 -17.48 -15.85
C ARG A 852 -24.69 -18.20 -15.80
N ASP A 853 -24.56 -19.32 -16.52
CA ASP A 853 -23.36 -20.17 -16.52
C ASP A 853 -23.05 -20.82 -15.16
N GLU A 854 -24.10 -21.09 -14.36
CA GLU A 854 -23.96 -21.75 -13.06
C GLU A 854 -24.39 -23.21 -13.16
N LEU A 855 -23.60 -24.13 -12.60
CA LEU A 855 -24.02 -25.49 -12.31
C LEU A 855 -24.41 -25.58 -10.83
N VAL A 856 -25.71 -25.67 -10.55
CA VAL A 856 -26.27 -25.81 -9.20
C VAL A 856 -26.50 -27.29 -8.89
N VAL A 857 -26.13 -27.70 -7.68
CA VAL A 857 -26.32 -29.06 -7.17
C VAL A 857 -27.14 -29.02 -5.88
N ASP A 858 -28.41 -29.39 -5.96
CA ASP A 858 -29.31 -29.43 -4.81
C ASP A 858 -29.42 -30.87 -4.27
N TYR A 859 -29.40 -31.02 -2.94
CA TYR A 859 -29.58 -32.30 -2.25
C TYR A 859 -30.83 -32.26 -1.39
N GLU A 860 -31.70 -33.26 -1.56
CA GLU A 860 -32.87 -33.50 -0.72
C GLU A 860 -32.86 -34.95 -0.27
N ALA A 861 -33.15 -35.22 1.01
CA ALA A 861 -33.29 -36.58 1.49
C ALA A 861 -34.34 -36.70 2.59
N THR A 862 -35.07 -37.80 2.60
CA THR A 862 -36.06 -38.15 3.63
C THR A 862 -35.84 -39.59 4.10
N THR A 863 -36.09 -39.86 5.39
CA THR A 863 -35.86 -41.17 5.98
C THR A 863 -36.97 -41.57 6.96
N ASP A 864 -37.17 -42.88 7.14
CA ASP A 864 -38.16 -43.46 8.07
C ASP A 864 -37.59 -43.75 9.48
N LYS A 865 -36.27 -43.64 9.66
CA LYS A 865 -35.57 -43.82 10.94
C LYS A 865 -34.38 -42.88 11.04
N ALA A 866 -33.94 -42.56 12.26
CA ALA A 866 -32.72 -41.79 12.47
C ALA A 866 -31.51 -42.49 11.79
N THR A 867 -30.77 -41.74 10.99
CA THR A 867 -29.59 -42.24 10.25
C THR A 867 -28.61 -41.11 9.97
N PRO A 868 -27.28 -41.33 10.02
CA PRO A 868 -26.32 -40.30 9.64
C PRO A 868 -26.36 -40.07 8.12
N LEU A 869 -26.37 -38.80 7.73
CA LEU A 869 -26.36 -38.38 6.33
C LEU A 869 -25.35 -37.26 6.12
N ASN A 870 -24.43 -37.45 5.19
CA ASN A 870 -23.48 -36.45 4.72
C ASN A 870 -23.23 -36.72 3.23
N LEU A 871 -23.77 -35.89 2.35
CA LEU A 871 -23.70 -36.08 0.90
C LEU A 871 -22.74 -35.07 0.28
N SER A 872 -22.07 -35.46 -0.80
CA SER A 872 -21.21 -34.55 -1.57
C SER A 872 -21.11 -35.00 -3.02
N GLN A 873 -20.71 -34.08 -3.90
CA GLN A 873 -20.41 -34.34 -5.30
C GLN A 873 -18.90 -34.37 -5.45
N HIS A 874 -18.37 -35.39 -6.12
CA HIS A 874 -16.95 -35.72 -6.13
C HIS A 874 -16.29 -35.50 -7.50
N THR A 875 -16.60 -34.38 -8.17
CA THR A 875 -15.95 -33.96 -9.44
C THR A 875 -14.50 -33.56 -9.23
N TYR A 876 -13.65 -34.01 -10.14
CA TYR A 876 -12.26 -33.59 -10.24
C TYR A 876 -12.12 -32.63 -11.43
N TRP A 877 -11.51 -31.48 -11.18
CA TRP A 877 -11.43 -30.38 -12.13
C TRP A 877 -10.03 -30.29 -12.74
N ASN A 878 -9.98 -30.10 -14.05
CA ASN A 878 -8.81 -29.70 -14.81
C ASN A 878 -9.14 -28.46 -15.65
N LEU A 879 -8.92 -27.28 -15.09
CA LEU A 879 -9.31 -26.01 -15.70
C LEU A 879 -8.50 -25.65 -16.97
N HIS A 880 -7.41 -26.38 -17.24
CA HIS A 880 -6.61 -26.23 -18.47
C HIS A 880 -7.29 -26.87 -19.71
N GLY A 881 -8.32 -27.69 -19.50
CA GLY A 881 -9.01 -28.40 -20.59
C GLY A 881 -8.29 -29.67 -21.06
N THR A 882 -9.01 -30.53 -21.79
CA THR A 882 -8.48 -31.79 -22.33
C THR A 882 -7.57 -31.62 -23.55
N THR A 883 -7.67 -30.49 -24.27
CA THR A 883 -6.93 -30.24 -25.52
C THR A 883 -5.61 -29.50 -25.31
N GLY A 884 -5.38 -28.95 -24.12
CA GLY A 884 -4.22 -28.11 -23.80
C GLY A 884 -2.88 -28.83 -23.62
N GLY A 885 -2.81 -30.15 -23.89
CA GLY A 885 -1.56 -30.90 -23.92
C GLY A 885 -1.00 -31.25 -22.53
N GLY A 886 -1.37 -32.42 -21.99
CA GLY A 886 -0.55 -33.23 -21.08
C GLY A 886 0.07 -32.59 -19.82
N GLY A 887 -0.42 -31.43 -19.36
CA GLY A 887 0.09 -30.72 -18.18
C GLY A 887 -0.28 -31.40 -16.85
N THR A 888 0.36 -30.95 -15.77
CA THR A 888 0.05 -31.42 -14.41
C THR A 888 -1.06 -30.56 -13.79
N ILE A 889 -1.64 -31.01 -12.68
CA ILE A 889 -2.63 -30.20 -11.94
C ILE A 889 -2.06 -28.86 -11.43
N LEU A 890 -0.74 -28.69 -11.38
CA LEU A 890 -0.09 -27.45 -10.96
C LEU A 890 -0.18 -26.34 -12.03
N ASP A 891 -0.52 -26.70 -13.27
CA ASP A 891 -0.48 -25.80 -14.43
C ASP A 891 -1.86 -25.19 -14.78
N HIS A 892 -2.89 -25.42 -13.93
CA HIS A 892 -4.29 -25.11 -14.26
C HIS A 892 -4.80 -23.72 -13.80
N VAL A 893 -3.93 -22.81 -13.31
CA VAL A 893 -4.25 -21.39 -13.00
C VAL A 893 -3.10 -20.45 -13.37
#